data_AF-A0A7M5X0T4-F1
#
_entry.id   AF-A0A7M5X0T4-F1
#
_cell.length_a   1.000
_cell.length_b   1.000
_cell.length_c   1.000
_cell.angle_alpha   90.00
_cell.angle_beta   90.00
_cell.angle_gamma   90.00
#
_symmetry.space_group_name_H-M   'P 1'
#
loop_
_entity.id
_entity.type
_entity.pdbx_description
1 polymer ?
#
loop_
_entity_poly.entity_id
_entity_poly.type
_entity_poly.pdbx_seq_one_letter_code
_entity_poly.pdbx_strand_id
1 'polypeptide(L)'
;VKISSNGDKTLASFCEWQFLQNLRNPNSNQKFDVALLLTRKDLCLRSDVPCGTIGLAYIGGMCSSNRKCAVIEDIGLNTAYTIAHELGHTLGMQHDGLDNNCATQSNGRSHMMASHWPAVSAKPMKWSKCSANKLQSYLSSYKSFCIQSKAPVFNIEYEHRRKFPGELYDADTQCQQQFGKFSRHCKYFKRTGMATKMCQKLWCEVEGEQFCMSKLDAAAKGTECNPAKWCMYGKCVPNTEIPHAIHGGWSKWTGWSRCTRHCGIGVQQRERFCDNPSPRNGGQPCPGERIEHKTCNTRPCMASSRDFRRKQCSQINNSTHTFVPVHSSKEPCSLHCRPESNNAYYSIRVRSQVVDGTPCYEGSSDICVNGQCRQIGCDLKLNSKLFTDVCGVCGGKADTCRMIEGKFSQPLGEGYVKAVDIPRGARNVLVQEVRPCPSFLALSGPGSYNINGNYTIKLPGTYDFNGTSVTYRRRGTQETYLVEGPLKTTMHFKVLFQGYNFGIKYRYVMPIDKEEIEKNSQKKKDLQLKKKQAKRFGWMQGQWKKCSVQCGGGIMRREKARCLHFEGTKATFVENGKCVHAKSPVDEVKACNEQKCQKAWYKGDWSYCSRPCGNGRKTRKVVCKEQKQNGGWKIIDPNECNPATKPISVSACIIRSCFLKWEASKWGKCQGKCGKTGFMEREVTCSRPNGCNPKTKPIVRRRCRMTKCKYGWTVQPWGPCSKSCGKGAQTRLIDCRSKKTFKIAPTKLCTDSKQPRVSRACLTKCKKTPSRKIRYRGRRPSLNQRPLQSPASPSKNKVNIFKNLLNISVPINRTKQCKDRLLSWSCKMFILVYSAAGGRSYCYTAKAQSQCCATCRIERNKRRRRRKRFIA
;
A
#
# COMPACT_ATOMS: atom_id res chain seq x y z
N VAL A 1 -0.26 44.92 -42.81
CA VAL A 1 -1.03 45.80 -41.90
C VAL A 1 -1.11 47.16 -42.55
N LYS A 2 -2.27 47.83 -42.55
CA LYS A 2 -2.37 49.24 -42.98
C LYS A 2 -2.21 50.14 -41.74
N ILE A 3 -1.38 51.17 -41.84
CA ILE A 3 -1.09 52.12 -40.75
C ILE A 3 -1.45 53.52 -41.23
N SER A 4 -2.24 54.23 -40.44
CA SER A 4 -2.71 55.60 -40.66
C SER A 4 -2.78 56.37 -39.34
N SER A 5 -2.80 57.71 -39.38
CA SER A 5 -2.97 58.54 -38.18
C SER A 5 -4.30 58.24 -37.46
N ASN A 6 -5.35 57.88 -38.19
CA ASN A 6 -6.56 57.30 -37.61
C ASN A 6 -6.27 55.96 -36.89
N GLY A 7 -6.30 55.99 -35.56
CA GLY A 7 -5.97 54.88 -34.68
C GLY A 7 -6.97 53.73 -34.76
N ASP A 8 -8.27 54.01 -34.79
CA ASP A 8 -9.34 52.99 -34.91
C ASP A 8 -9.15 52.11 -36.18
N LYS A 9 -8.80 52.71 -37.33
CA LYS A 9 -8.48 51.99 -38.58
C LYS A 9 -7.20 51.16 -38.49
N THR A 10 -6.13 51.72 -37.90
CA THR A 10 -4.85 51.03 -37.71
C THR A 10 -5.00 49.83 -36.79
N LEU A 11 -5.73 49.98 -35.68
CA LEU A 11 -6.05 48.90 -34.75
C LEU A 11 -6.82 47.79 -35.47
N ALA A 12 -7.92 48.12 -36.16
CA ALA A 12 -8.71 47.13 -36.89
C ALA A 12 -7.88 46.31 -37.90
N SER A 13 -7.06 46.98 -38.73
CA SER A 13 -6.19 46.29 -39.71
C SER A 13 -5.10 45.43 -39.05
N PHE A 14 -4.60 45.83 -37.89
CA PHE A 14 -3.64 45.03 -37.13
C PHE A 14 -4.29 43.80 -36.48
N CYS A 15 -5.48 43.95 -35.89
CA CYS A 15 -6.25 42.87 -35.29
C CYS A 15 -6.67 41.80 -36.30
N GLU A 16 -7.03 42.20 -37.53
CA GLU A 16 -7.31 41.29 -38.63
C GLU A 16 -6.06 40.49 -39.05
N TRP A 17 -4.93 41.18 -39.29
CA TRP A 17 -3.66 40.53 -39.59
C TRP A 17 -3.22 39.56 -38.49
N GLN A 18 -3.40 39.97 -37.23
CA GLN A 18 -3.12 39.19 -36.02
C GLN A 18 -3.96 37.90 -35.99
N PHE A 19 -5.25 38.00 -36.30
CA PHE A 19 -6.17 36.86 -36.34
C PHE A 19 -5.74 35.86 -37.42
N LEU A 20 -5.39 36.35 -38.62
CA LEU A 20 -4.92 35.51 -39.73
C LEU A 20 -3.61 34.76 -39.40
N GLN A 21 -2.66 35.36 -38.68
CA GLN A 21 -1.45 34.64 -38.25
C GLN A 21 -1.79 33.51 -37.25
N ASN A 22 -2.67 33.78 -36.29
CA ASN A 22 -3.11 32.78 -35.30
C ASN A 22 -4.02 31.68 -35.87
N LEU A 23 -4.52 31.83 -37.12
CA LEU A 23 -5.20 30.77 -37.88
C LEU A 23 -4.23 29.90 -38.69
N ARG A 24 -3.18 30.50 -39.29
CA ARG A 24 -2.23 29.79 -40.17
C ARG A 24 -1.42 28.70 -39.47
N ASN A 25 -1.19 28.83 -38.17
CA ASN A 25 -0.36 27.91 -37.38
C ASN A 25 -1.20 27.11 -36.35
N PRO A 26 -1.93 26.05 -36.75
CA PRO A 26 -2.76 25.27 -35.84
C PRO A 26 -1.96 24.40 -34.85
N ASN A 27 -0.76 23.95 -35.22
CA ASN A 27 0.05 23.01 -34.43
C ASN A 27 1.34 23.65 -33.86
N SER A 28 1.30 23.93 -32.56
CA SER A 28 2.44 24.18 -31.65
C SER A 28 3.26 25.47 -31.78
N ASN A 29 3.84 25.85 -30.65
CA ASN A 29 4.93 26.82 -30.40
C ASN A 29 4.77 28.28 -30.83
N GLN A 30 4.40 28.61 -32.07
CA GLN A 30 4.32 30.02 -32.54
C GLN A 30 3.01 30.75 -32.21
N LYS A 31 2.08 30.11 -31.51
CA LYS A 31 0.79 30.70 -31.13
C LYS A 31 0.96 31.66 -29.95
N PHE A 32 0.61 32.92 -30.16
CA PHE A 32 0.76 34.00 -29.15
C PHE A 32 -0.60 34.43 -28.59
N ASP A 33 -0.60 34.89 -27.33
CA ASP A 33 -1.81 35.34 -26.66
C ASP A 33 -2.25 36.75 -27.05
N VAL A 34 -1.32 37.67 -27.29
CA VAL A 34 -1.59 39.04 -27.74
C VAL A 34 -0.47 39.49 -28.68
N ALA A 35 -0.80 40.29 -29.69
CA ALA A 35 0.17 40.98 -30.53
C ALA A 35 0.19 42.49 -30.22
N LEU A 36 1.37 43.09 -30.32
CA LEU A 36 1.60 44.53 -30.15
C LEU A 36 2.17 45.10 -31.45
N LEU A 37 1.63 46.21 -31.94
CA LEU A 37 2.20 46.99 -33.04
C LEU A 37 2.85 48.24 -32.46
N LEU A 38 4.16 48.38 -32.63
CA LEU A 38 4.87 49.63 -32.34
C LEU A 38 4.97 50.46 -33.62
N THR A 39 4.71 51.76 -33.54
CA THR A 39 4.74 52.68 -34.69
C THR A 39 5.31 54.05 -34.32
N ARG A 40 6.04 54.69 -35.25
CA ARG A 40 6.48 56.10 -35.14
C ARG A 40 5.52 57.08 -35.84
N LYS A 41 4.37 56.59 -36.30
CA LYS A 41 3.27 57.42 -36.84
C LYS A 41 2.37 57.87 -35.69
N ASP A 42 2.24 59.18 -35.51
CA ASP A 42 1.31 59.84 -34.57
C ASP A 42 -0.12 59.27 -34.69
N LEU A 43 -0.77 59.06 -33.54
CA LEU A 43 -2.03 58.35 -33.40
C LEU A 43 -3.15 59.25 -32.85
N CYS A 44 -4.25 59.25 -33.59
CA CYS A 44 -5.36 60.19 -33.48
C CYS A 44 -6.67 59.39 -33.46
N LEU A 45 -7.55 59.66 -32.49
CA LEU A 45 -8.55 58.66 -32.05
C LEU A 45 -9.58 58.30 -33.14
N ARG A 46 -10.11 59.29 -33.87
CA ARG A 46 -11.13 59.09 -34.94
C ARG A 46 -10.97 59.93 -36.21
N SER A 47 -10.08 60.91 -36.19
CA SER A 47 -9.80 61.89 -37.23
C SER A 47 -8.33 62.28 -37.15
N ASP A 48 -7.73 62.85 -38.20
CA ASP A 48 -6.31 63.22 -38.21
C ASP A 48 -5.94 64.42 -37.29
N VAL A 49 -6.92 64.97 -36.56
CA VAL A 49 -6.80 65.92 -35.45
C VAL A 49 -7.99 65.69 -34.50
N PRO A 50 -7.87 65.82 -33.15
CA PRO A 50 -6.63 65.98 -32.39
C PRO A 50 -5.89 64.65 -32.19
N CYS A 51 -4.57 64.73 -32.28
CA CYS A 51 -3.65 63.63 -32.00
C CYS A 51 -3.03 63.79 -30.60
N GLY A 52 -2.51 62.70 -30.05
CA GLY A 52 -2.19 62.57 -28.61
C GLY A 52 -2.74 61.30 -27.98
N THR A 53 -3.15 60.32 -28.79
CA THR A 53 -3.63 59.00 -28.36
C THR A 53 -2.50 57.98 -28.55
N ILE A 54 -1.49 58.03 -27.67
CA ILE A 54 -0.24 57.25 -27.75
C ILE A 54 -0.43 55.71 -27.74
N GLY A 55 -1.64 55.20 -27.52
CA GLY A 55 -1.98 53.78 -27.59
C GLY A 55 -3.47 53.52 -27.78
N LEU A 56 -3.82 52.41 -28.42
CA LEU A 56 -5.20 51.92 -28.56
C LEU A 56 -5.27 50.39 -28.45
N ALA A 57 -6.21 49.88 -27.64
CA ALA A 57 -6.51 48.46 -27.50
C ALA A 57 -7.97 48.16 -27.16
N TYR A 58 -8.44 46.95 -27.50
CA TYR A 58 -9.80 46.52 -27.16
C TYR A 58 -9.94 46.05 -25.72
N ILE A 59 -10.84 46.67 -24.96
CA ILE A 59 -11.10 46.31 -23.56
C ILE A 59 -11.54 44.84 -23.42
N GLY A 60 -10.73 44.06 -22.71
CA GLY A 60 -10.94 42.63 -22.49
C GLY A 60 -10.55 41.71 -23.66
N GLY A 61 -9.83 42.22 -24.66
CA GLY A 61 -9.47 41.51 -25.89
C GLY A 61 -8.51 40.33 -25.77
N MET A 62 -7.78 40.17 -24.65
CA MET A 62 -6.63 39.23 -24.49
C MET A 62 -6.90 37.80 -24.97
N CYS A 63 -8.05 37.17 -24.67
CA CYS A 63 -8.41 35.86 -25.23
C CYS A 63 -9.64 35.87 -26.16
N SER A 64 -9.91 36.99 -26.83
CA SER A 64 -10.86 37.04 -27.95
C SER A 64 -10.36 36.21 -29.15
N SER A 65 -11.20 35.98 -30.16
CA SER A 65 -10.75 35.43 -31.45
C SER A 65 -9.97 36.49 -32.26
N ASN A 66 -10.57 37.66 -32.45
CA ASN A 66 -10.14 38.70 -33.39
C ASN A 66 -9.83 40.07 -32.73
N ARG A 67 -9.56 40.09 -31.42
CA ARG A 67 -9.26 41.33 -30.66
C ARG A 67 -8.04 41.20 -29.74
N LYS A 68 -7.10 40.30 -30.07
CA LYS A 68 -5.90 40.00 -29.26
C LYS A 68 -4.74 40.93 -29.64
N CYS A 69 -4.99 42.23 -29.61
CA CYS A 69 -4.20 43.24 -30.33
C CYS A 69 -4.19 44.58 -29.57
N ALA A 70 -3.06 45.27 -29.65
CA ALA A 70 -2.90 46.68 -29.29
C ALA A 70 -1.96 47.38 -30.28
N VAL A 71 -2.17 48.68 -30.47
CA VAL A 71 -1.27 49.56 -31.24
C VAL A 71 -0.71 50.60 -30.28
N ILE A 72 0.58 50.88 -30.36
CA ILE A 72 1.31 51.77 -29.46
C ILE A 72 2.25 52.67 -30.27
N GLU A 73 2.24 53.96 -29.98
CA GLU A 73 3.18 54.94 -30.49
C GLU A 73 4.53 54.84 -29.76
N ASP A 74 5.64 54.82 -30.50
CA ASP A 74 6.97 54.74 -29.93
C ASP A 74 7.53 56.11 -29.54
N ILE A 75 7.43 56.41 -28.24
CA ILE A 75 7.96 57.60 -27.57
C ILE A 75 9.33 57.34 -26.88
N GLY A 76 10.05 56.28 -27.27
CA GLY A 76 11.33 55.86 -26.67
C GLY A 76 11.15 54.94 -25.45
N LEU A 77 12.01 55.03 -24.44
CA LEU A 77 11.94 54.12 -23.28
C LEU A 77 10.60 54.15 -22.53
N ASN A 78 9.85 55.25 -22.62
CA ASN A 78 8.55 55.39 -21.96
C ASN A 78 7.40 54.67 -22.66
N THR A 79 7.59 54.21 -23.91
CA THR A 79 6.69 53.30 -24.64
C THR A 79 6.37 52.05 -23.81
N ALA A 80 7.25 51.62 -22.91
CA ALA A 80 7.02 50.51 -21.98
C ALA A 80 5.84 50.73 -21.01
N TYR A 81 5.55 51.98 -20.60
CA TYR A 81 4.39 52.28 -19.78
C TYR A 81 3.09 52.28 -20.61
N THR A 82 3.16 52.75 -21.86
CA THR A 82 2.03 52.72 -22.80
C THR A 82 1.66 51.29 -23.18
N ILE A 83 2.65 50.43 -23.47
CA ILE A 83 2.45 48.98 -23.63
C ILE A 83 1.75 48.39 -22.40
N ALA A 84 2.14 48.78 -21.19
CA ALA A 84 1.50 48.30 -19.97
C ALA A 84 0.05 48.79 -19.83
N HIS A 85 -0.24 50.04 -20.20
CA HIS A 85 -1.60 50.61 -20.23
C HIS A 85 -2.51 49.85 -21.20
N GLU A 86 -2.07 49.66 -22.45
CA GLU A 86 -2.84 48.95 -23.48
C GLU A 86 -3.02 47.46 -23.14
N LEU A 87 -2.00 46.81 -22.60
CA LEU A 87 -2.14 45.46 -22.06
C LEU A 87 -3.15 45.43 -20.91
N GLY A 88 -3.21 46.47 -20.07
CA GLY A 88 -4.24 46.66 -19.07
C GLY A 88 -5.66 46.70 -19.68
N HIS A 89 -5.86 47.46 -20.76
CA HIS A 89 -7.11 47.42 -21.51
C HIS A 89 -7.40 46.02 -22.06
N THR A 90 -6.46 45.32 -22.72
CA THR A 90 -6.71 43.95 -23.20
C THR A 90 -7.07 42.96 -22.08
N LEU A 91 -6.63 43.21 -20.84
CA LEU A 91 -6.96 42.46 -19.62
C LEU A 91 -8.24 42.97 -18.92
N GLY A 92 -9.05 43.81 -19.57
CA GLY A 92 -10.36 44.25 -19.11
C GLY A 92 -10.32 45.41 -18.11
N MET A 93 -9.19 46.10 -17.96
CA MET A 93 -9.10 47.33 -17.17
C MET A 93 -9.71 48.52 -17.94
N GLN A 94 -10.21 49.49 -17.17
CA GLN A 94 -10.84 50.73 -17.61
C GLN A 94 -10.09 51.91 -17.00
N HIS A 95 -10.31 53.12 -17.51
CA HIS A 95 -9.63 54.30 -16.98
C HIS A 95 -10.06 54.63 -15.55
N ASP A 96 -9.08 54.87 -14.68
CA ASP A 96 -9.26 55.42 -13.35
C ASP A 96 -9.79 56.87 -13.46
N GLY A 97 -10.81 57.22 -12.67
CA GLY A 97 -11.38 58.58 -12.57
C GLY A 97 -12.51 58.92 -13.54
N LEU A 98 -12.66 58.18 -14.64
CA LEU A 98 -13.79 58.32 -15.59
C LEU A 98 -14.80 57.17 -15.43
N ASP A 99 -14.34 55.94 -15.63
CA ASP A 99 -15.18 54.74 -15.61
C ASP A 99 -15.41 54.16 -14.20
N ASN A 100 -14.74 54.72 -13.18
CA ASN A 100 -14.76 54.19 -11.82
C ASN A 100 -14.31 55.20 -10.75
N ASN A 101 -14.67 54.89 -9.50
CA ASN A 101 -14.46 55.74 -8.31
C ASN A 101 -12.99 55.79 -7.80
N CYS A 102 -11.99 55.27 -8.51
CA CYS A 102 -10.58 55.46 -8.13
C CYS A 102 -10.04 56.76 -8.76
N ALA A 103 -9.38 57.61 -7.97
CA ALA A 103 -8.70 58.79 -8.49
C ALA A 103 -7.58 58.43 -9.49
N THR A 104 -7.30 59.31 -10.45
CA THR A 104 -6.18 59.17 -11.42
C THR A 104 -4.80 59.18 -10.76
N GLN A 105 -4.68 59.72 -9.54
CA GLN A 105 -3.43 59.79 -8.78
C GLN A 105 -3.63 59.47 -7.29
N SER A 106 -2.55 59.08 -6.59
CA SER A 106 -2.52 58.88 -5.14
C SER A 106 -1.14 59.25 -4.56
N ASN A 107 -1.11 60.08 -3.52
CA ASN A 107 0.09 60.58 -2.83
C ASN A 107 1.14 61.18 -3.80
N GLY A 108 0.66 61.90 -4.81
CA GLY A 108 1.45 62.47 -5.90
C GLY A 108 2.20 61.41 -6.71
N ARG A 109 1.56 60.26 -6.97
CA ARG A 109 1.93 59.26 -7.99
C ARG A 109 0.72 59.02 -8.88
N SER A 110 0.90 59.00 -10.18
CA SER A 110 -0.18 58.65 -11.11
C SER A 110 -0.44 57.15 -11.17
N HIS A 111 -1.69 56.78 -11.41
CA HIS A 111 -2.06 55.40 -11.68
C HIS A 111 -1.82 55.04 -13.15
N MET A 112 -1.52 53.77 -13.41
CA MET A 112 -1.18 53.27 -14.74
C MET A 112 -2.34 53.37 -15.74
N MET A 113 -3.59 53.30 -15.26
CA MET A 113 -4.80 53.48 -16.08
C MET A 113 -5.41 54.89 -15.96
N ALA A 114 -4.62 55.93 -15.66
CA ALA A 114 -5.10 57.30 -15.81
C ALA A 114 -5.38 57.60 -17.31
N SER A 115 -6.46 58.30 -17.61
CA SER A 115 -6.93 58.57 -18.99
C SER A 115 -6.11 59.57 -19.78
N HIS A 116 -5.26 60.34 -19.10
CA HIS A 116 -4.34 61.30 -19.69
C HIS A 116 -2.91 60.89 -19.32
N TRP A 117 -1.96 60.98 -20.25
CA TRP A 117 -0.56 60.70 -19.93
C TRP A 117 -0.04 61.70 -18.89
N PRO A 118 0.38 61.24 -17.70
CA PRO A 118 1.03 62.09 -16.73
C PRO A 118 2.54 61.96 -16.92
N ALA A 119 3.21 63.07 -17.23
CA ALA A 119 4.67 63.16 -17.33
C ALA A 119 5.37 62.30 -16.26
N VAL A 120 6.31 61.44 -16.67
CA VAL A 120 6.80 60.32 -15.86
C VAL A 120 7.65 60.84 -14.71
N SER A 121 6.95 61.10 -13.60
CA SER A 121 7.55 61.68 -12.41
C SER A 121 8.66 60.80 -11.85
N ALA A 122 9.58 61.43 -11.12
CA ALA A 122 10.56 60.81 -10.25
C ALA A 122 10.06 59.59 -9.42
N LYS A 123 8.75 59.52 -9.11
CA LYS A 123 8.14 58.38 -8.41
C LYS A 123 7.54 57.37 -9.43
N PRO A 124 7.76 56.05 -9.27
CA PRO A 124 7.18 55.05 -10.15
C PRO A 124 5.65 54.99 -10.05
N MET A 125 4.99 54.84 -11.20
CA MET A 125 3.55 54.61 -11.32
C MET A 125 3.09 53.34 -10.58
N LYS A 126 1.79 53.26 -10.27
CA LYS A 126 1.15 52.07 -9.68
C LYS A 126 -0.15 51.72 -10.39
N TRP A 127 -0.57 50.47 -10.31
CA TRP A 127 -1.95 50.09 -10.59
C TRP A 127 -2.87 50.56 -9.45
N SER A 128 -4.08 51.05 -9.77
CA SER A 128 -5.06 51.45 -8.75
C SER A 128 -5.76 50.21 -8.15
N LYS A 129 -6.57 50.41 -7.10
CA LYS A 129 -7.43 49.32 -6.60
C LYS A 129 -8.48 48.90 -7.64
N CYS A 130 -8.97 49.83 -8.46
CA CYS A 130 -9.98 49.55 -9.48
C CYS A 130 -9.40 48.77 -10.65
N SER A 131 -8.25 49.17 -11.18
CA SER A 131 -7.53 48.41 -12.22
C SER A 131 -7.14 47.02 -11.72
N ALA A 132 -6.60 46.90 -10.49
CA ALA A 132 -6.28 45.60 -9.87
C ALA A 132 -7.51 44.68 -9.70
N ASN A 133 -8.67 45.23 -9.33
CA ASN A 133 -9.91 44.45 -9.18
C ASN A 133 -10.48 44.00 -10.54
N LYS A 134 -10.41 44.86 -11.57
CA LYS A 134 -10.80 44.50 -12.95
C LYS A 134 -9.93 43.37 -13.50
N LEU A 135 -8.61 43.46 -13.34
CA LEU A 135 -7.66 42.41 -13.69
C LEU A 135 -8.00 41.09 -12.98
N GLN A 136 -8.23 41.11 -11.66
CA GLN A 136 -8.58 39.90 -10.92
C GLN A 136 -9.89 39.28 -11.41
N SER A 137 -10.91 40.09 -11.74
CA SER A 137 -12.16 39.59 -12.32
C SER A 137 -11.96 38.98 -13.71
N TYR A 138 -11.12 39.60 -14.56
CA TYR A 138 -10.78 39.03 -15.88
C TYR A 138 -10.07 37.68 -15.74
N LEU A 139 -9.02 37.62 -14.91
CA LEU A 139 -8.23 36.42 -14.64
C LEU A 139 -9.08 35.29 -14.03
N SER A 140 -10.04 35.60 -13.16
CA SER A 140 -10.98 34.63 -12.61
C SER A 140 -12.04 34.15 -13.63
N SER A 141 -12.42 34.99 -14.58
CA SER A 141 -13.44 34.63 -15.59
C SER A 141 -12.91 33.64 -16.63
N TYR A 142 -13.81 32.97 -17.35
CA TYR A 142 -13.44 32.13 -18.50
C TYR A 142 -12.71 32.91 -19.62
N LYS A 143 -12.78 34.25 -19.63
CA LYS A 143 -12.13 35.10 -20.63
C LYS A 143 -10.59 35.09 -20.55
N SER A 144 -10.00 34.55 -19.48
CA SER A 144 -8.54 34.43 -19.34
C SER A 144 -7.97 33.11 -19.86
N PHE A 145 -8.79 32.21 -20.43
CA PHE A 145 -8.41 30.81 -20.70
C PHE A 145 -7.07 30.59 -21.42
N CYS A 146 -6.67 31.51 -22.30
CA CYS A 146 -5.44 31.40 -23.08
C CYS A 146 -4.18 31.65 -22.23
N ILE A 147 -4.20 32.69 -21.39
CA ILE A 147 -3.11 33.05 -20.46
C ILE A 147 -3.07 32.20 -19.16
N GLN A 148 -3.87 31.13 -19.06
CA GLN A 148 -3.83 30.18 -17.94
C GLN A 148 -2.80 29.06 -18.16
N SER A 149 -2.51 28.70 -19.42
CA SER A 149 -1.41 27.78 -19.74
C SER A 149 -0.06 28.46 -19.54
N LYS A 150 0.91 27.73 -18.98
CA LYS A 150 2.33 28.13 -19.12
C LYS A 150 2.70 28.04 -20.59
N ALA A 151 3.28 29.11 -21.13
CA ALA A 151 3.92 29.07 -22.44
C ALA A 151 4.99 27.96 -22.47
N PRO A 152 5.23 27.31 -23.63
CA PRO A 152 6.40 26.46 -23.80
C PRO A 152 7.66 27.28 -23.48
N VAL A 153 8.64 26.66 -22.84
CA VAL A 153 9.90 27.33 -22.49
C VAL A 153 10.72 27.53 -23.76
N PHE A 154 10.49 28.65 -24.43
CA PHE A 154 11.46 29.19 -25.35
C PHE A 154 12.69 29.61 -24.55
N ASN A 155 13.85 29.07 -24.91
CA ASN A 155 15.14 29.63 -24.51
C ASN A 155 15.37 30.94 -25.29
N ILE A 156 14.56 31.96 -25.00
CA ILE A 156 15.04 33.34 -25.09
C ILE A 156 16.07 33.43 -23.97
N GLU A 157 17.35 33.49 -24.33
CA GLU A 157 18.45 33.47 -23.38
C GLU A 157 18.32 34.64 -22.41
N TYR A 158 17.94 34.34 -21.16
CA TYR A 158 17.89 35.31 -20.06
C TYR A 158 19.30 35.65 -19.52
N GLU A 159 20.30 35.57 -20.42
CA GLU A 159 21.71 35.94 -20.29
C GLU A 159 21.91 37.45 -20.07
N HIS A 160 20.85 38.25 -20.27
CA HIS A 160 20.77 39.59 -19.68
C HIS A 160 20.75 39.51 -18.15
N ARG A 161 21.96 39.40 -17.58
CA ARG A 161 22.31 39.87 -16.23
C ARG A 161 21.64 41.22 -16.02
N ARG A 162 21.13 41.46 -14.80
CA ARG A 162 20.12 42.47 -14.44
C ARG A 162 20.56 43.95 -14.59
N LYS A 163 21.00 44.35 -15.79
CA LYS A 163 21.23 45.74 -16.16
C LYS A 163 19.91 46.50 -16.17
N PHE A 164 19.88 47.69 -15.60
CA PHE A 164 18.78 48.63 -15.77
C PHE A 164 18.87 49.32 -17.14
N PRO A 165 17.77 49.87 -17.71
CA PRO A 165 17.79 50.42 -19.06
C PRO A 165 18.81 51.55 -19.28
N GLY A 166 19.13 52.33 -18.25
CA GLY A 166 20.14 53.38 -18.31
C GLY A 166 21.60 52.89 -18.31
N GLU A 167 21.84 51.60 -18.06
CA GLU A 167 23.15 50.94 -18.31
C GLU A 167 23.28 50.42 -19.75
N LEU A 168 22.23 50.58 -20.56
CA LEU A 168 22.16 50.20 -21.98
C LEU A 168 21.95 51.42 -22.88
N TYR A 169 21.26 52.45 -22.37
CA TYR A 169 20.96 53.69 -23.07
C TYR A 169 21.32 54.86 -22.14
N ASP A 170 22.41 55.57 -22.42
CA ASP A 170 22.83 56.73 -21.62
C ASP A 170 21.91 57.96 -21.82
N ALA A 171 22.22 59.07 -21.16
CA ALA A 171 21.42 60.29 -21.21
C ALA A 171 21.37 60.90 -22.63
N ASP A 172 22.45 60.78 -23.40
CA ASP A 172 22.53 61.26 -24.79
C ASP A 172 21.64 60.40 -25.70
N THR A 173 21.75 59.07 -25.59
CA THR A 173 20.92 58.09 -26.32
C THR A 173 19.43 58.24 -25.99
N GLN A 174 19.08 58.53 -24.74
CA GLN A 174 17.69 58.80 -24.34
C GLN A 174 17.15 60.09 -24.98
N CYS A 175 17.96 61.15 -25.07
CA CYS A 175 17.59 62.36 -25.83
C CYS A 175 17.38 62.06 -27.33
N GLN A 176 18.24 61.25 -27.94
CA GLN A 176 18.11 60.84 -29.34
C GLN A 176 16.80 60.06 -29.60
N GLN A 177 16.39 59.19 -28.67
CA GLN A 177 15.14 58.43 -28.77
C GLN A 177 13.88 59.31 -28.63
N GLN A 178 13.95 60.37 -27.81
CA GLN A 178 12.84 61.29 -27.55
C GLN A 178 12.67 62.39 -28.62
N PHE A 179 13.77 62.94 -29.15
CA PHE A 179 13.77 64.14 -30.00
C PHE A 179 14.44 63.96 -31.37
N GLY A 180 15.09 62.82 -31.64
CA GLY A 180 15.74 62.52 -32.92
C GLY A 180 17.27 62.53 -32.86
N LYS A 181 17.90 61.90 -33.86
CA LYS A 181 19.30 61.45 -33.88
C LYS A 181 20.37 62.50 -33.50
N PHE A 182 20.12 63.79 -33.76
CA PHE A 182 21.07 64.87 -33.49
C PHE A 182 20.93 65.49 -32.08
N SER A 183 19.91 65.07 -31.32
CA SER A 183 19.68 65.53 -29.95
C SER A 183 20.65 64.89 -28.95
N ARG A 184 20.98 65.59 -27.86
CA ARG A 184 21.91 65.12 -26.81
C ARG A 184 21.57 65.69 -25.44
N HIS A 185 22.11 65.13 -24.37
CA HIS A 185 21.90 65.64 -23.01
C HIS A 185 22.48 67.05 -22.85
N CYS A 186 21.69 67.93 -22.24
CA CYS A 186 21.97 69.36 -22.15
C CYS A 186 23.26 69.70 -21.39
N LYS A 187 24.25 70.28 -22.09
CA LYS A 187 25.55 70.68 -21.55
C LYS A 187 25.42 71.73 -20.44
N TYR A 188 24.38 72.58 -20.46
CA TYR A 188 24.12 73.54 -19.38
C TYR A 188 23.93 72.84 -18.02
N PHE A 189 23.09 71.79 -17.96
CA PHE A 189 22.93 70.99 -16.73
C PHE A 189 24.19 70.21 -16.36
N LYS A 190 24.99 69.77 -17.36
CA LYS A 190 26.28 69.11 -17.14
C LYS A 190 27.34 70.07 -16.56
N ARG A 191 27.36 71.35 -16.97
CA ARG A 191 28.32 72.38 -16.51
C ARG A 191 27.94 73.04 -15.18
N THR A 192 26.66 73.21 -14.88
CA THR A 192 26.18 73.90 -13.66
C THR A 192 26.12 73.02 -12.41
N GLY A 193 26.70 71.81 -12.43
CA GLY A 193 26.58 70.83 -11.34
C GLY A 193 25.18 70.24 -11.15
N MET A 194 24.17 70.73 -11.88
CA MET A 194 22.78 70.29 -11.79
C MET A 194 22.50 68.96 -12.53
N ALA A 195 23.52 68.26 -13.02
CA ALA A 195 23.42 66.96 -13.68
C ALA A 195 22.56 65.95 -12.90
N THR A 196 22.63 65.97 -11.57
CA THR A 196 21.80 65.10 -10.69
C THR A 196 20.29 65.28 -10.86
N LYS A 197 19.83 66.42 -11.40
CA LYS A 197 18.42 66.67 -11.74
C LYS A 197 17.94 65.90 -12.97
N MET A 198 18.84 65.34 -13.80
CA MET A 198 18.44 64.47 -14.92
C MET A 198 17.57 63.29 -14.45
N CYS A 199 17.85 62.80 -13.24
CA CYS A 199 17.08 61.72 -12.60
C CYS A 199 15.65 62.11 -12.20
N GLN A 200 15.27 63.39 -12.33
CA GLN A 200 13.92 63.91 -12.09
C GLN A 200 13.23 64.36 -13.38
N LYS A 201 13.99 65.01 -14.28
CA LYS A 201 13.60 65.36 -15.65
C LYS A 201 14.85 65.34 -16.54
N LEU A 202 14.85 64.58 -17.62
CA LEU A 202 15.88 64.64 -18.65
C LEU A 202 15.72 65.93 -19.48
N TRP A 203 16.82 66.62 -19.75
CA TRP A 203 16.85 67.84 -20.56
C TRP A 203 17.84 67.68 -21.71
N CYS A 204 17.41 68.06 -22.92
CA CYS A 204 18.09 67.76 -24.16
C CYS A 204 18.38 69.03 -24.96
N GLU A 205 19.58 69.15 -25.50
CA GLU A 205 19.83 70.02 -26.65
C GLU A 205 19.20 69.35 -27.88
N VAL A 206 18.44 70.14 -28.66
CA VAL A 206 17.76 69.74 -29.89
C VAL A 206 18.22 70.69 -31.00
N GLU A 207 18.41 70.18 -32.21
CA GLU A 207 18.85 70.97 -33.35
C GLU A 207 17.77 71.98 -33.77
N GLY A 208 18.17 73.25 -33.95
CA GLY A 208 17.26 74.38 -34.20
C GLY A 208 16.74 75.11 -32.95
N GLU A 209 16.76 74.47 -31.77
CA GLU A 209 16.25 75.05 -30.52
C GLU A 209 17.29 75.85 -29.76
N GLN A 210 16.91 77.05 -29.28
CA GLN A 210 17.81 77.94 -28.50
C GLN A 210 17.95 77.50 -27.03
N PHE A 211 16.98 76.75 -26.51
CA PHE A 211 16.93 76.31 -25.12
C PHE A 211 16.85 74.79 -25.04
N CYS A 212 17.34 74.21 -23.94
CA CYS A 212 17.24 72.77 -23.73
C CYS A 212 15.78 72.35 -23.50
N MET A 213 15.30 71.40 -24.30
CA MET A 213 13.93 70.89 -24.29
C MET A 213 13.78 69.67 -23.37
N SER A 214 12.55 69.37 -22.95
CA SER A 214 12.25 68.20 -22.11
C SER A 214 10.83 67.72 -22.32
N LYS A 215 10.62 66.40 -22.48
CA LYS A 215 9.29 65.76 -22.42
C LYS A 215 8.81 65.53 -20.97
N LEU A 216 9.44 66.21 -20.00
CA LEU A 216 9.15 66.19 -18.55
C LEU A 216 9.39 64.84 -17.84
N ASP A 217 9.85 63.82 -18.58
CA ASP A 217 10.15 62.49 -18.06
C ASP A 217 11.55 62.41 -17.41
N ALA A 218 11.68 61.62 -16.35
CA ALA A 218 12.98 61.35 -15.71
C ALA A 218 13.91 60.46 -16.55
N ALA A 219 15.23 60.68 -16.45
CA ALA A 219 16.23 59.77 -17.00
C ALA A 219 16.09 58.34 -16.44
N ALA A 220 16.38 57.34 -17.28
CA ALA A 220 16.15 55.94 -16.99
C ALA A 220 16.93 55.44 -15.77
N LYS A 221 16.42 54.37 -15.13
CA LYS A 221 17.13 53.71 -14.02
C LYS A 221 18.47 53.16 -14.50
N GLY A 222 19.52 53.38 -13.73
CA GLY A 222 20.89 53.01 -14.09
C GLY A 222 21.66 54.03 -14.94
N THR A 223 21.02 55.12 -15.39
CA THR A 223 21.72 56.17 -16.16
C THR A 223 22.76 56.84 -15.25
N GLU A 224 24.01 57.00 -15.73
CA GLU A 224 25.04 57.68 -14.97
C GLU A 224 24.72 59.17 -14.78
N CYS A 225 24.60 59.60 -13.53
CA CYS A 225 24.24 60.96 -13.14
C CYS A 225 25.40 61.72 -12.48
N ASN A 226 26.47 61.01 -12.14
CA ASN A 226 27.78 61.45 -11.66
C ASN A 226 28.70 60.22 -11.62
N PRO A 227 30.03 60.38 -11.58
CA PRO A 227 30.97 59.28 -11.39
C PRO A 227 30.57 58.36 -10.23
N ALA A 228 30.51 57.05 -10.52
CA ALA A 228 30.03 55.99 -9.62
C ALA A 228 28.61 56.19 -9.03
N LYS A 229 27.73 56.94 -9.71
CA LYS A 229 26.35 57.19 -9.28
C LYS A 229 25.33 57.04 -10.41
N TRP A 230 24.21 56.41 -10.11
CA TRP A 230 23.13 56.11 -11.05
C TRP A 230 21.81 56.79 -10.66
N CYS A 231 21.01 57.13 -11.66
CA CYS A 231 19.62 57.51 -11.46
C CYS A 231 18.80 56.32 -10.96
N MET A 232 18.21 56.44 -9.77
CA MET A 232 17.28 55.47 -9.19
C MET A 232 16.14 56.19 -8.46
N TYR A 233 14.90 55.86 -8.80
CA TYR A 233 13.68 56.38 -8.16
C TYR A 233 13.64 57.91 -7.95
N GLY A 234 14.08 58.69 -8.94
CA GLY A 234 14.06 60.15 -8.85
C GLY A 234 15.33 60.81 -8.30
N LYS A 235 16.35 60.02 -7.93
CA LYS A 235 17.55 60.48 -7.24
C LYS A 235 18.82 59.94 -7.90
N CYS A 236 19.92 60.67 -7.76
CA CYS A 236 21.26 60.20 -8.08
C CYS A 236 21.85 59.51 -6.84
N VAL A 237 22.08 58.20 -6.89
CA VAL A 237 22.52 57.36 -5.76
C VAL A 237 23.78 56.57 -6.10
N PRO A 238 24.58 56.09 -5.12
CA PRO A 238 25.77 55.25 -5.40
C PRO A 238 25.44 54.01 -6.23
N ASN A 239 26.25 53.70 -7.24
CA ASN A 239 26.06 52.50 -8.07
C ASN A 239 26.36 51.18 -7.33
N THR A 240 27.03 51.26 -6.17
CA THR A 240 27.24 50.14 -5.24
C THR A 240 25.93 49.67 -4.58
N GLU A 241 24.94 50.55 -4.44
CA GLU A 241 23.61 50.21 -3.94
C GLU A 241 22.71 49.59 -5.03
N ILE A 242 23.13 48.46 -5.63
CA ILE A 242 22.22 47.65 -6.46
C ILE A 242 21.16 47.07 -5.52
N PRO A 243 19.91 47.57 -5.52
CA PRO A 243 18.99 47.24 -4.44
C PRO A 243 18.50 45.80 -4.65
N HIS A 244 18.75 44.93 -3.67
CA HIS A 244 18.47 43.49 -3.80
C HIS A 244 17.01 43.19 -4.22
N ALA A 245 16.80 42.03 -4.82
CA ALA A 245 15.51 41.56 -5.31
C ALA A 245 14.53 41.27 -4.16
N ILE A 246 13.84 42.31 -3.65
CA ILE A 246 12.84 42.17 -2.60
C ILE A 246 11.67 41.34 -3.13
N HIS A 247 11.47 40.14 -2.59
CA HIS A 247 10.37 39.25 -2.97
C HIS A 247 9.05 39.72 -2.33
N GLY A 248 7.93 39.48 -3.00
CA GLY A 248 6.61 39.89 -2.54
C GLY A 248 6.14 39.08 -1.34
N GLY A 249 5.78 39.77 -0.26
CA GLY A 249 5.10 39.20 0.90
C GLY A 249 3.63 39.65 0.99
N TRP A 250 2.77 38.75 1.48
CA TRP A 250 1.34 39.00 1.64
C TRP A 250 1.03 39.85 2.87
N SER A 251 0.07 40.76 2.72
CA SER A 251 -0.62 41.41 3.84
C SER A 251 -1.36 40.40 4.71
N LYS A 252 -1.76 40.81 5.91
CA LYS A 252 -2.87 40.16 6.62
C LYS A 252 -4.13 40.21 5.74
N TRP A 253 -4.95 39.16 5.80
CA TRP A 253 -6.27 39.14 5.15
C TRP A 253 -7.18 40.23 5.71
N THR A 254 -8.06 40.81 4.88
CA THR A 254 -9.16 41.66 5.34
C THR A 254 -10.16 40.87 6.19
N GLY A 255 -11.06 41.61 6.86
CA GLY A 255 -12.33 41.03 7.30
C GLY A 255 -13.11 40.40 6.14
N TRP A 256 -14.01 39.49 6.47
CA TRP A 256 -14.95 38.90 5.52
C TRP A 256 -16.00 39.92 5.08
N SER A 257 -16.36 39.92 3.80
CA SER A 257 -17.45 40.72 3.25
C SER A 257 -18.79 40.42 3.93
N ARG A 258 -19.82 41.25 3.69
CA ARG A 258 -21.21 40.82 3.92
C ARG A 258 -21.50 39.56 3.05
N CYS A 259 -22.39 38.70 3.54
CA CYS A 259 -22.83 37.50 2.81
C CYS A 259 -23.74 37.91 1.64
N THR A 260 -23.56 37.31 0.45
CA THR A 260 -24.36 37.66 -0.75
C THR A 260 -25.84 37.28 -0.69
N ARG A 261 -26.24 36.43 0.28
CA ARG A 261 -27.62 35.93 0.44
C ARG A 261 -28.00 35.87 1.92
N HIS A 262 -29.27 36.08 2.24
CA HIS A 262 -29.82 35.89 3.60
C HIS A 262 -30.34 34.47 3.84
N CYS A 263 -30.68 33.73 2.78
CA CYS A 263 -31.08 32.32 2.83
C CYS A 263 -30.58 31.56 1.59
N GLY A 264 -30.45 30.24 1.74
CA GLY A 264 -29.70 29.38 0.83
C GLY A 264 -28.22 29.74 0.82
N ILE A 265 -27.43 28.99 0.05
CA ILE A 265 -25.97 29.08 0.12
C ILE A 265 -25.48 30.40 -0.48
N GLY A 266 -25.17 31.38 0.38
CA GLY A 266 -24.47 32.61 0.01
C GLY A 266 -22.95 32.44 0.05
N VAL A 267 -22.24 33.50 -0.35
CA VAL A 267 -20.77 33.58 -0.32
C VAL A 267 -20.32 34.81 0.48
N GLN A 268 -19.22 34.66 1.21
CA GLN A 268 -18.40 35.77 1.70
C GLN A 268 -17.01 35.66 1.07
N GLN A 269 -16.40 36.80 0.75
CA GLN A 269 -15.01 36.89 0.28
C GLN A 269 -14.15 37.73 1.22
N ARG A 270 -12.83 37.53 1.18
CA ARG A 270 -11.83 38.44 1.78
C ARG A 270 -10.61 38.54 0.86
N GLU A 271 -9.94 39.69 0.90
CA GLU A 271 -8.77 39.96 0.05
C GLU A 271 -7.49 40.13 0.88
N ARG A 272 -6.35 40.00 0.22
CA ARG A 272 -5.02 40.37 0.72
C ARG A 272 -4.21 41.04 -0.39
N PHE A 273 -3.16 41.75 -0.01
CA PHE A 273 -2.35 42.56 -0.91
C PHE A 273 -0.90 42.09 -0.93
N CYS A 274 -0.23 42.25 -2.08
CA CYS A 274 1.17 41.89 -2.26
C CYS A 274 2.04 43.12 -1.96
N ASP A 275 2.04 43.53 -0.70
CA ASP A 275 2.59 44.81 -0.22
C ASP A 275 3.39 44.74 1.08
N ASN A 276 3.52 43.55 1.68
CA ASN A 276 4.19 43.33 2.96
C ASN A 276 5.37 42.33 2.85
N PRO A 277 6.46 42.67 2.12
CA PRO A 277 6.68 43.88 1.32
C PRO A 277 6.17 43.73 -0.12
N SER A 278 5.97 44.83 -0.85
CA SER A 278 5.77 44.76 -2.31
C SER A 278 7.02 44.25 -3.02
N PRO A 279 6.91 43.41 -4.06
CA PRO A 279 8.05 42.97 -4.84
C PRO A 279 8.76 44.14 -5.53
N ARG A 280 10.10 44.13 -5.53
CA ARG A 280 10.96 45.12 -6.20
C ARG A 280 12.18 44.46 -6.82
N ASN A 281 12.81 45.14 -7.77
CA ASN A 281 14.15 44.80 -8.30
C ASN A 281 14.26 43.36 -8.86
N GLY A 282 13.22 42.90 -9.56
CA GLY A 282 13.14 41.53 -10.07
C GLY A 282 12.82 40.46 -9.02
N GLY A 283 12.41 40.85 -7.81
CA GLY A 283 11.93 39.92 -6.79
C GLY A 283 10.60 39.24 -7.17
N GLN A 284 10.43 38.01 -6.69
CA GLN A 284 9.30 37.15 -7.09
C GLN A 284 7.94 37.71 -6.62
N PRO A 285 6.84 37.50 -7.37
CA PRO A 285 5.50 37.86 -6.94
C PRO A 285 5.02 36.97 -5.77
N CYS A 286 4.05 37.46 -4.99
CA CYS A 286 3.53 36.72 -3.83
C CYS A 286 2.86 35.39 -4.24
N PRO A 287 3.23 34.23 -3.65
CA PRO A 287 2.69 32.93 -4.05
C PRO A 287 1.29 32.65 -3.48
N GLY A 288 0.38 32.15 -4.32
CA GLY A 288 -0.97 31.71 -3.94
C GLY A 288 -2.09 32.72 -4.28
N GLU A 289 -3.32 32.44 -3.86
CA GLU A 289 -4.50 33.23 -4.25
C GLU A 289 -4.59 34.58 -3.50
N ARG A 290 -5.09 35.61 -4.19
CA ARG A 290 -5.27 36.97 -3.65
C ARG A 290 -6.61 37.16 -2.90
N ILE A 291 -7.64 36.41 -3.29
CA ILE A 291 -8.99 36.46 -2.72
C ILE A 291 -9.36 35.06 -2.24
N GLU A 292 -9.87 34.95 -1.02
CA GLU A 292 -10.40 33.72 -0.46
C GLU A 292 -11.93 33.83 -0.35
N HIS A 293 -12.64 32.74 -0.67
CA HIS A 293 -14.10 32.67 -0.67
C HIS A 293 -14.56 31.55 0.26
N LYS A 294 -15.65 31.78 1.00
CA LYS A 294 -16.34 30.75 1.81
C LYS A 294 -17.85 30.86 1.65
N THR A 295 -18.58 29.80 1.96
CA THR A 295 -20.04 29.81 2.03
C THR A 295 -20.55 30.45 3.33
N CYS A 296 -21.78 30.94 3.30
CA CYS A 296 -22.47 31.58 4.43
C CYS A 296 -24.00 31.40 4.33
N ASN A 297 -24.70 31.68 5.43
CA ASN A 297 -26.17 31.69 5.54
C ASN A 297 -26.89 30.45 4.99
N THR A 298 -26.27 29.28 5.17
CA THR A 298 -26.64 27.96 4.60
C THR A 298 -28.02 27.39 4.98
N ARG A 299 -28.85 28.12 5.74
CA ARG A 299 -30.24 27.75 6.03
C ARG A 299 -31.06 27.79 4.74
N PRO A 300 -31.86 26.75 4.39
CA PRO A 300 -32.73 26.79 3.21
C PRO A 300 -33.66 28.01 3.21
N CYS A 301 -33.98 28.52 2.02
CA CYS A 301 -35.06 29.49 1.86
C CYS A 301 -36.43 28.80 2.01
N MET A 302 -37.47 29.57 2.29
CA MET A 302 -38.86 29.08 2.32
C MET A 302 -39.29 28.48 0.97
N ALA A 303 -40.15 27.46 0.99
CA ALA A 303 -40.61 26.77 -0.22
C ALA A 303 -41.36 27.67 -1.22
N SER A 304 -41.99 28.74 -0.73
CA SER A 304 -42.64 29.79 -1.54
C SER A 304 -41.66 30.76 -2.22
N SER A 305 -40.36 30.71 -1.89
CA SER A 305 -39.40 31.67 -2.41
C SER A 305 -38.96 31.33 -3.84
N ARG A 306 -39.21 32.27 -4.78
CA ARG A 306 -38.70 32.16 -6.16
C ARG A 306 -37.19 31.94 -6.16
N ASP A 307 -36.73 31.09 -7.09
CA ASP A 307 -35.30 30.80 -7.34
C ASP A 307 -34.47 32.08 -7.46
N PHE A 308 -33.23 32.01 -6.98
CA PHE A 308 -32.30 33.13 -6.91
C PHE A 308 -31.77 33.55 -8.29
N ARG A 309 -31.69 32.65 -9.28
CA ARG A 309 -31.38 33.04 -10.68
C ARG A 309 -32.60 33.68 -11.35
N ARG A 310 -33.80 33.13 -11.18
CA ARG A 310 -35.05 33.73 -11.67
C ARG A 310 -35.28 35.13 -11.10
N LYS A 311 -35.01 35.34 -9.80
CA LYS A 311 -35.02 36.67 -9.16
C LYS A 311 -34.07 37.68 -9.82
N GLN A 312 -32.94 37.24 -10.36
CA GLN A 312 -32.01 38.11 -11.08
C GLN A 312 -32.52 38.47 -12.49
N CYS A 313 -33.15 37.54 -13.21
CA CYS A 313 -33.84 37.86 -14.47
C CYS A 313 -35.07 38.77 -14.24
N SER A 314 -35.80 38.61 -13.13
CA SER A 314 -36.93 39.49 -12.82
C SER A 314 -36.55 40.97 -12.59
N GLN A 315 -35.25 41.29 -12.47
CA GLN A 315 -34.77 42.69 -12.42
C GLN A 315 -34.84 43.42 -13.78
N ILE A 316 -35.13 42.71 -14.88
CA ILE A 316 -35.36 43.28 -16.21
C ILE A 316 -36.79 43.04 -16.73
N ASN A 317 -37.73 42.64 -15.87
CA ASN A 317 -39.14 42.59 -16.23
C ASN A 317 -39.65 44.00 -16.57
N ASN A 318 -40.53 44.08 -17.56
CA ASN A 318 -41.30 45.28 -17.87
C ASN A 318 -42.81 44.95 -17.90
N SER A 319 -43.65 45.92 -18.27
CA SER A 319 -45.11 45.78 -18.31
C SER A 319 -45.63 44.74 -19.32
N THR A 320 -44.84 44.36 -20.32
CA THR A 320 -45.26 43.45 -21.41
C THR A 320 -44.57 42.09 -21.38
N HIS A 321 -43.41 41.98 -20.73
CA HIS A 321 -42.56 40.79 -20.75
C HIS A 321 -42.01 40.44 -19.36
N THR A 322 -42.38 39.26 -18.86
CA THR A 322 -41.67 38.59 -17.76
C THR A 322 -40.50 37.79 -18.32
N PHE A 323 -39.33 37.88 -17.68
CA PHE A 323 -38.12 37.18 -18.07
C PHE A 323 -37.80 35.98 -17.16
N VAL A 324 -37.45 34.87 -17.79
CA VAL A 324 -37.05 33.60 -17.14
C VAL A 324 -35.58 33.27 -17.46
N PRO A 325 -34.86 32.60 -16.54
CA PRO A 325 -33.45 32.29 -16.72
C PRO A 325 -33.23 31.19 -17.76
N VAL A 326 -32.10 31.28 -18.47
CA VAL A 326 -31.61 30.25 -19.39
C VAL A 326 -30.26 29.76 -18.88
N HIS A 327 -30.11 28.44 -18.73
CA HIS A 327 -28.87 27.82 -18.29
C HIS A 327 -27.96 27.51 -19.49
N SER A 328 -26.86 28.26 -19.64
CA SER A 328 -25.84 27.96 -20.65
C SER A 328 -24.93 26.82 -20.17
N SER A 329 -24.73 25.81 -21.02
CA SER A 329 -23.80 24.70 -20.72
C SER A 329 -22.33 25.13 -20.78
N LYS A 330 -22.01 26.18 -21.54
CA LYS A 330 -20.65 26.74 -21.71
C LYS A 330 -20.35 27.85 -20.69
N GLU A 331 -21.33 28.70 -20.40
CA GLU A 331 -21.23 29.79 -19.42
C GLU A 331 -22.28 29.61 -18.30
N PRO A 332 -22.20 28.55 -17.46
CA PRO A 332 -23.24 28.29 -16.45
C PRO A 332 -23.41 29.44 -15.46
N CYS A 333 -22.40 30.29 -15.28
CA CYS A 333 -22.40 31.38 -14.32
C CYS A 333 -22.58 32.78 -14.91
N SER A 334 -22.88 32.93 -16.21
CA SER A 334 -23.43 34.19 -16.74
C SER A 334 -24.96 34.21 -16.59
N LEU A 335 -25.54 35.42 -16.59
CA LEU A 335 -26.98 35.62 -16.48
C LEU A 335 -27.58 35.77 -17.88
N HIS A 336 -28.05 34.65 -18.45
CA HIS A 336 -28.90 34.66 -19.64
C HIS A 336 -30.37 34.62 -19.22
N CYS A 337 -31.19 35.45 -19.87
CA CYS A 337 -32.64 35.51 -19.66
C CYS A 337 -33.36 35.49 -21.02
N ARG A 338 -34.55 34.92 -21.08
CA ARG A 338 -35.48 34.99 -22.23
C ARG A 338 -36.87 35.45 -21.78
N PRO A 339 -37.70 36.01 -22.67
CA PRO A 339 -39.12 36.16 -22.40
C PRO A 339 -39.79 34.84 -22.02
N GLU A 340 -40.79 34.89 -21.13
CA GLU A 340 -41.60 33.75 -20.74
C GLU A 340 -42.68 33.39 -21.78
N SER A 341 -42.96 34.27 -22.75
CA SER A 341 -43.88 34.02 -23.87
C SER A 341 -43.44 32.83 -24.74
N ASN A 342 -44.41 32.05 -25.21
CA ASN A 342 -44.23 30.68 -25.72
C ASN A 342 -43.47 30.50 -27.05
N ASN A 343 -42.87 31.55 -27.63
CA ASN A 343 -42.16 31.47 -28.92
C ASN A 343 -40.84 32.27 -28.98
N ALA A 344 -40.28 32.69 -27.84
CA ALA A 344 -39.03 33.45 -27.80
C ALA A 344 -37.78 32.54 -27.87
N TYR A 345 -37.30 32.27 -29.09
CA TYR A 345 -36.10 31.44 -29.34
C TYR A 345 -34.76 32.10 -28.97
N TYR A 346 -34.75 33.42 -28.71
CA TYR A 346 -33.53 34.15 -28.34
C TYR A 346 -33.35 34.25 -26.82
N SER A 347 -32.10 34.43 -26.37
CA SER A 347 -31.79 34.78 -24.97
C SER A 347 -30.76 35.89 -24.92
N ILE A 348 -30.98 36.85 -24.02
CA ILE A 348 -30.10 38.01 -23.82
C ILE A 348 -29.20 37.77 -22.61
N ARG A 349 -27.90 38.09 -22.74
CA ARG A 349 -26.92 37.99 -21.63
C ARG A 349 -26.90 39.28 -20.82
N VAL A 350 -27.78 39.35 -19.82
CA VAL A 350 -28.02 40.52 -18.96
C VAL A 350 -26.80 40.86 -18.09
N ARG A 351 -26.06 39.86 -17.61
CA ARG A 351 -24.80 40.05 -16.86
C ARG A 351 -23.78 38.98 -17.23
N SER A 352 -22.50 39.35 -17.27
CA SER A 352 -21.39 38.40 -17.48
C SER A 352 -21.18 37.43 -16.31
N GLN A 353 -21.68 37.79 -15.12
CA GLN A 353 -21.69 36.93 -13.94
C GLN A 353 -23.03 37.09 -13.18
N VAL A 354 -23.58 35.98 -12.70
CA VAL A 354 -24.63 35.97 -11.66
C VAL A 354 -24.05 36.38 -10.31
N VAL A 355 -24.90 36.72 -9.35
CA VAL A 355 -24.48 36.97 -7.96
C VAL A 355 -23.94 35.68 -7.32
N ASP A 356 -22.78 35.75 -6.67
CA ASP A 356 -22.15 34.60 -6.02
C ASP A 356 -23.08 33.90 -5.01
N GLY A 357 -23.12 32.57 -5.05
CA GLY A 357 -24.14 31.77 -4.34
C GLY A 357 -25.40 31.47 -5.17
N THR A 358 -25.47 31.89 -6.43
CA THR A 358 -26.48 31.38 -7.38
C THR A 358 -26.11 29.95 -7.82
N PRO A 359 -27.05 28.97 -7.83
CA PRO A 359 -26.77 27.64 -8.36
C PRO A 359 -26.32 27.67 -9.82
N CYS A 360 -25.34 26.85 -10.20
CA CYS A 360 -24.81 26.80 -11.56
C CYS A 360 -25.82 26.24 -12.57
N TYR A 361 -26.53 25.19 -12.16
CA TYR A 361 -27.44 24.39 -12.96
C TYR A 361 -28.72 24.12 -12.16
N GLU A 362 -29.82 23.93 -12.87
CA GLU A 362 -31.11 23.58 -12.27
C GLU A 362 -31.01 22.24 -11.52
N GLY A 363 -31.33 22.26 -10.22
CA GLY A 363 -31.24 21.09 -9.34
C GLY A 363 -29.84 20.75 -8.79
N SER A 364 -28.76 21.42 -9.20
CA SER A 364 -27.42 21.19 -8.61
C SER A 364 -27.21 21.94 -7.29
N SER A 365 -26.41 21.36 -6.39
CA SER A 365 -25.85 22.03 -5.21
C SER A 365 -24.66 22.94 -5.52
N ASP A 366 -24.05 22.83 -6.71
CA ASP A 366 -22.92 23.66 -7.12
C ASP A 366 -23.32 25.12 -7.33
N ILE A 367 -22.50 26.06 -6.87
CA ILE A 367 -22.77 27.51 -6.98
C ILE A 367 -21.73 28.22 -7.83
N CYS A 368 -22.17 29.33 -8.41
CA CYS A 368 -21.30 30.33 -8.99
C CYS A 368 -20.54 31.10 -7.91
N VAL A 369 -19.23 31.22 -8.09
CA VAL A 369 -18.31 32.05 -7.29
C VAL A 369 -17.35 32.74 -8.25
N ASN A 370 -17.27 34.06 -8.22
CA ASN A 370 -16.39 34.90 -9.05
C ASN A 370 -16.46 34.50 -10.55
N GLY A 371 -17.70 34.34 -11.06
CA GLY A 371 -17.98 33.97 -12.45
C GLY A 371 -17.69 32.50 -12.84
N GLN A 372 -17.19 31.67 -11.93
CA GLN A 372 -16.92 30.24 -12.16
C GLN A 372 -17.94 29.36 -11.43
N CYS A 373 -18.32 28.22 -12.01
CA CYS A 373 -19.04 27.20 -11.24
C CYS A 373 -18.06 26.49 -10.29
N ARG A 374 -18.38 26.43 -9.00
CA ARG A 374 -17.56 25.80 -7.97
C ARG A 374 -18.36 24.77 -7.19
N GLN A 375 -17.72 23.61 -7.03
CA GLN A 375 -18.32 22.48 -6.32
C GLN A 375 -18.45 22.76 -4.82
N ILE A 376 -19.58 22.31 -4.25
CA ILE A 376 -19.82 22.34 -2.81
C ILE A 376 -19.93 20.91 -2.30
N GLY A 377 -19.29 20.63 -1.16
CA GLY A 377 -19.52 19.38 -0.44
C GLY A 377 -20.91 19.34 0.23
N CYS A 378 -21.34 18.15 0.63
CA CYS A 378 -22.59 17.94 1.35
C CYS A 378 -22.69 18.68 2.70
N ASP A 379 -21.56 19.16 3.24
CA ASP A 379 -21.47 19.98 4.44
C ASP A 379 -21.66 21.48 4.15
N LEU A 380 -22.10 21.80 2.92
CA LEU A 380 -22.39 23.13 2.39
C LEU A 380 -21.17 24.06 2.41
N LYS A 381 -19.96 23.50 2.29
CA LYS A 381 -18.68 24.22 2.19
C LYS A 381 -18.08 24.17 0.79
N LEU A 382 -17.56 25.32 0.34
CA LEU A 382 -16.91 25.49 -0.96
C LEU A 382 -15.65 24.61 -1.08
N ASN A 383 -15.46 23.96 -2.23
CA ASN A 383 -14.35 23.03 -2.50
C ASN A 383 -14.21 21.86 -1.50
N SER A 384 -15.24 21.58 -0.69
CA SER A 384 -15.25 20.45 0.24
C SER A 384 -15.37 19.14 -0.52
N LYS A 385 -14.57 18.14 -0.12
CA LYS A 385 -14.52 16.80 -0.71
C LYS A 385 -15.44 15.80 0.00
N LEU A 386 -16.36 16.29 0.84
CA LEU A 386 -17.37 15.48 1.49
C LEU A 386 -18.58 15.33 0.58
N PHE A 387 -18.95 14.08 0.31
CA PHE A 387 -20.16 13.71 -0.44
C PHE A 387 -21.18 13.10 0.52
N THR A 388 -22.46 13.14 0.13
CA THR A 388 -23.49 12.31 0.74
C THR A 388 -23.17 10.84 0.48
N ASP A 389 -23.34 9.99 1.49
CA ASP A 389 -23.32 8.55 1.28
C ASP A 389 -24.64 8.06 0.65
N VAL A 390 -24.76 6.76 0.39
CA VAL A 390 -25.98 6.19 -0.19
C VAL A 390 -27.22 6.34 0.71
N CYS A 391 -27.04 6.66 2.00
CA CYS A 391 -28.10 6.96 2.96
C CYS A 391 -28.49 8.45 2.99
N GLY A 392 -27.82 9.31 2.22
CA GLY A 392 -28.00 10.76 2.25
C GLY A 392 -27.35 11.44 3.45
N VAL A 393 -26.43 10.76 4.16
CA VAL A 393 -25.69 11.32 5.30
C VAL A 393 -24.38 11.91 4.79
N CYS A 394 -24.12 13.18 5.10
CA CYS A 394 -22.91 13.85 4.67
C CYS A 394 -21.66 13.26 5.33
N GLY A 395 -20.69 12.79 4.53
CA GLY A 395 -19.51 12.09 5.04
C GLY A 395 -19.84 10.77 5.76
N GLY A 396 -21.03 10.21 5.51
CA GLY A 396 -21.50 8.97 6.12
C GLY A 396 -20.77 7.72 5.63
N LYS A 397 -21.11 6.56 6.20
CA LYS A 397 -20.43 5.28 5.98
C LYS A 397 -21.33 4.21 5.39
N ALA A 398 -22.50 4.59 4.87
CA ALA A 398 -23.53 3.69 4.34
C ALA A 398 -24.09 2.69 5.37
N ASP A 399 -24.09 3.05 6.67
CA ASP A 399 -24.49 2.19 7.78
C ASP A 399 -25.72 2.69 8.58
N THR A 400 -26.35 3.80 8.14
CA THR A 400 -27.60 4.36 8.73
C THR A 400 -28.87 4.01 7.93
N CYS A 401 -28.74 3.23 6.86
CA CYS A 401 -29.83 2.83 5.98
C CYS A 401 -29.64 1.39 5.49
N ARG A 402 -30.73 0.75 5.07
CA ARG A 402 -30.72 -0.56 4.40
C ARG A 402 -31.12 -0.40 2.93
N MET A 403 -30.43 -1.12 2.05
CA MET A 403 -30.77 -1.19 0.63
C MET A 403 -31.92 -2.17 0.41
N ILE A 404 -32.86 -1.78 -0.46
CA ILE A 404 -33.98 -2.61 -0.91
C ILE A 404 -33.89 -2.66 -2.43
N GLU A 405 -33.80 -3.86 -2.99
CA GLU A 405 -33.79 -4.12 -4.43
C GLU A 405 -34.91 -5.08 -4.80
N GLY A 406 -35.44 -4.95 -6.01
CA GLY A 406 -36.48 -5.85 -6.51
C GLY A 406 -36.66 -5.76 -8.01
N LYS A 407 -37.57 -6.58 -8.53
CA LYS A 407 -37.88 -6.68 -9.96
C LYS A 407 -39.39 -6.82 -10.18
N PHE A 408 -39.84 -6.28 -11.30
CA PHE A 408 -41.12 -6.60 -11.94
C PHE A 408 -40.80 -7.40 -13.21
N SER A 409 -41.52 -8.50 -13.47
CA SER A 409 -41.16 -9.45 -14.53
C SER A 409 -42.36 -9.97 -15.35
N GLN A 410 -43.47 -9.25 -15.33
CA GLN A 410 -44.63 -9.56 -16.17
C GLN A 410 -44.36 -9.12 -17.62
N PRO A 411 -44.42 -10.04 -18.61
CA PRO A 411 -43.99 -9.75 -19.98
C PRO A 411 -45.05 -9.05 -20.83
N LEU A 412 -46.33 -9.24 -20.49
CA LEU A 412 -47.51 -8.74 -21.20
C LEU A 412 -48.57 -8.28 -20.19
N GLY A 413 -49.36 -7.30 -20.57
CA GLY A 413 -50.47 -6.77 -19.76
C GLY A 413 -51.27 -5.75 -20.57
N GLU A 414 -52.30 -5.20 -19.94
CA GLU A 414 -53.22 -4.24 -20.57
C GLU A 414 -53.21 -2.92 -19.78
N GLY A 415 -53.22 -1.79 -20.49
CA GLY A 415 -53.23 -0.46 -19.89
C GLY A 415 -52.09 -0.24 -18.89
N TYR A 416 -52.42 0.32 -17.73
CA TYR A 416 -51.48 0.74 -16.68
C TYR A 416 -51.37 -0.28 -15.53
N VAL A 417 -50.50 -1.28 -15.68
CA VAL A 417 -50.25 -2.31 -14.65
C VAL A 417 -49.30 -1.79 -13.55
N LYS A 418 -49.59 -2.06 -12.28
CA LYS A 418 -48.75 -1.63 -11.14
C LYS A 418 -47.43 -2.40 -11.09
N ALA A 419 -46.30 -1.68 -11.02
CA ALA A 419 -44.96 -2.27 -11.03
C ALA A 419 -44.28 -2.29 -9.64
N VAL A 420 -44.25 -1.15 -8.94
CA VAL A 420 -43.66 -1.02 -7.60
C VAL A 420 -44.13 0.26 -6.90
N ASP A 421 -44.35 0.17 -5.58
CA ASP A 421 -44.49 1.33 -4.69
C ASP A 421 -43.15 1.61 -3.99
N ILE A 422 -42.66 2.85 -4.07
CA ILE A 422 -41.47 3.31 -3.34
C ILE A 422 -41.94 4.22 -2.20
N PRO A 423 -41.79 3.82 -0.92
CA PRO A 423 -42.44 4.48 0.21
C PRO A 423 -41.83 5.84 0.57
N ARG A 424 -42.62 6.67 1.27
CA ARG A 424 -42.15 7.88 1.96
C ARG A 424 -40.89 7.58 2.79
N GLY A 425 -39.91 8.50 2.75
CA GLY A 425 -38.63 8.38 3.43
C GLY A 425 -37.52 7.71 2.60
N ALA A 426 -37.87 7.03 1.49
CA ALA A 426 -36.88 6.40 0.61
C ALA A 426 -35.89 7.41 0.00
N ARG A 427 -34.66 6.95 -0.25
CA ARG A 427 -33.57 7.71 -0.89
C ARG A 427 -32.87 6.91 -1.97
N ASN A 428 -32.12 7.59 -2.84
CA ASN A 428 -31.32 7.01 -3.92
C ASN A 428 -32.09 5.98 -4.75
N VAL A 429 -33.33 6.33 -5.11
CA VAL A 429 -34.25 5.54 -5.90
C VAL A 429 -33.76 5.51 -7.35
N LEU A 430 -33.60 4.30 -7.87
CA LEU A 430 -33.39 4.01 -9.28
C LEU A 430 -34.48 3.02 -9.71
N VAL A 431 -35.27 3.40 -10.71
CA VAL A 431 -36.19 2.49 -11.41
C VAL A 431 -35.78 2.48 -12.89
N GLN A 432 -35.50 1.31 -13.44
CA GLN A 432 -34.97 1.16 -14.81
C GLN A 432 -35.48 -0.12 -15.47
N GLU A 433 -35.91 -0.03 -16.72
CA GLU A 433 -36.22 -1.22 -17.53
C GLU A 433 -34.98 -2.10 -17.76
N VAL A 434 -35.15 -3.42 -17.79
CA VAL A 434 -34.00 -4.35 -17.94
C VAL A 434 -33.37 -4.24 -19.33
N ARG A 435 -34.17 -3.99 -20.37
CA ARG A 435 -33.79 -3.75 -21.77
C ARG A 435 -34.77 -2.73 -22.39
N PRO A 436 -34.49 -2.13 -23.56
CA PRO A 436 -35.48 -1.36 -24.31
C PRO A 436 -36.71 -2.23 -24.68
N CYS A 437 -37.92 -1.68 -24.51
CA CYS A 437 -39.21 -2.29 -24.86
C CYS A 437 -40.10 -1.29 -25.65
N PRO A 438 -41.24 -1.70 -26.23
CA PRO A 438 -42.25 -0.77 -26.77
C PRO A 438 -43.15 -0.16 -25.68
N SER A 439 -43.31 -0.85 -24.55
CA SER A 439 -44.06 -0.36 -23.39
C SER A 439 -43.37 0.82 -22.68
N PHE A 440 -44.09 1.54 -21.83
CA PHE A 440 -43.61 2.74 -21.12
C PHE A 440 -43.77 2.65 -19.59
N LEU A 441 -42.90 3.34 -18.86
CA LEU A 441 -42.93 3.52 -17.41
C LEU A 441 -43.64 4.82 -17.04
N ALA A 442 -44.61 4.74 -16.13
CA ALA A 442 -45.35 5.89 -15.61
C ALA A 442 -45.16 6.06 -14.10
N LEU A 443 -45.16 7.32 -13.66
CA LEU A 443 -45.08 7.70 -12.25
C LEU A 443 -46.36 8.42 -11.83
N SER A 444 -46.98 7.89 -10.77
CA SER A 444 -48.12 8.48 -10.08
C SER A 444 -47.82 8.74 -8.61
N GLY A 445 -48.42 9.79 -8.06
CA GLY A 445 -48.49 10.06 -6.63
C GLY A 445 -49.87 9.73 -6.07
N PRO A 446 -50.16 10.17 -4.83
CA PRO A 446 -51.51 10.07 -4.27
C PRO A 446 -52.53 10.80 -5.18
N GLY A 447 -53.46 10.04 -5.78
CA GLY A 447 -54.58 10.56 -6.57
C GLY A 447 -54.28 11.10 -7.97
N SER A 448 -53.03 11.12 -8.46
CA SER A 448 -52.71 11.71 -9.78
C SER A 448 -51.46 11.13 -10.45
N TYR A 449 -51.36 11.26 -11.78
CA TYR A 449 -50.16 10.96 -12.56
C TYR A 449 -49.27 12.20 -12.71
N ASN A 450 -47.95 12.03 -12.57
CA ASN A 450 -46.96 13.10 -12.72
C ASN A 450 -46.16 12.97 -14.03
N ILE A 451 -45.82 11.75 -14.44
CA ILE A 451 -45.01 11.47 -15.64
C ILE A 451 -45.61 10.26 -16.37
N ASN A 452 -45.74 10.37 -17.71
CA ASN A 452 -46.35 9.38 -18.61
C ASN A 452 -47.79 8.93 -18.22
N GLY A 453 -48.58 9.84 -17.64
CA GLY A 453 -50.00 9.64 -17.34
C GLY A 453 -50.94 9.97 -18.49
N ASN A 454 -52.20 9.57 -18.38
CA ASN A 454 -53.28 9.83 -19.35
C ASN A 454 -52.86 9.54 -20.80
N TYR A 455 -52.19 8.40 -21.03
CA TYR A 455 -51.63 7.96 -22.31
C TYR A 455 -50.64 8.96 -22.98
N THR A 456 -50.25 10.02 -22.27
CA THR A 456 -49.44 11.13 -22.79
C THR A 456 -47.99 11.01 -22.33
N ILE A 457 -47.10 10.66 -23.25
CA ILE A 457 -45.66 10.50 -22.96
C ILE A 457 -44.99 11.87 -22.79
N LYS A 458 -44.19 12.03 -21.73
CA LYS A 458 -43.39 13.22 -21.46
C LYS A 458 -41.98 13.09 -22.07
N LEU A 459 -41.33 14.22 -22.30
CA LEU A 459 -39.94 14.29 -22.74
C LEU A 459 -38.96 13.98 -21.59
N PRO A 460 -37.72 13.52 -21.88
CA PRO A 460 -36.69 13.38 -20.85
C PRO A 460 -36.37 14.72 -20.18
N GLY A 461 -36.24 14.74 -18.85
CA GLY A 461 -36.04 15.96 -18.08
C GLY A 461 -36.08 15.75 -16.56
N THR A 462 -36.00 16.85 -15.82
CA THR A 462 -36.19 16.87 -14.37
C THR A 462 -37.57 17.43 -14.05
N TYR A 463 -38.33 16.70 -13.26
CA TYR A 463 -39.69 17.02 -12.85
C TYR A 463 -39.77 17.17 -11.33
N ASP A 464 -40.70 17.98 -10.83
CA ASP A 464 -41.00 17.99 -9.41
C ASP A 464 -42.07 16.95 -9.03
N PHE A 465 -41.82 16.24 -7.93
CA PHE A 465 -42.78 15.37 -7.27
C PHE A 465 -42.91 15.80 -5.80
N ASN A 466 -43.87 16.68 -5.53
CA ASN A 466 -44.19 17.18 -4.19
C ASN A 466 -42.97 17.85 -3.50
N GLY A 467 -42.24 18.68 -4.23
CA GLY A 467 -40.96 19.28 -3.83
C GLY A 467 -39.84 18.23 -3.66
N THR A 468 -39.79 17.23 -4.53
CA THR A 468 -38.76 16.19 -4.62
C THR A 468 -38.39 16.02 -6.09
N SER A 469 -37.16 16.35 -6.49
CA SER A 469 -36.77 16.34 -7.91
C SER A 469 -36.58 14.92 -8.45
N VAL A 470 -37.30 14.58 -9.51
CA VAL A 470 -37.26 13.30 -10.24
C VAL A 470 -36.61 13.53 -11.59
N THR A 471 -35.45 12.91 -11.84
CA THR A 471 -34.82 12.93 -13.17
C THR A 471 -35.29 11.73 -13.97
N TYR A 472 -36.10 11.98 -15.00
CA TYR A 472 -36.56 10.97 -15.97
C TYR A 472 -35.70 11.04 -17.23
N ARG A 473 -35.14 9.89 -17.64
CA ARG A 473 -34.22 9.74 -18.77
C ARG A 473 -34.69 8.62 -19.68
N ARG A 474 -34.49 8.79 -20.99
CA ARG A 474 -34.77 7.78 -22.02
C ARG A 474 -33.57 7.62 -22.95
N ARG A 475 -33.27 6.38 -23.38
CA ARG A 475 -32.21 6.05 -24.35
C ARG A 475 -32.73 5.02 -25.33
N GLY A 476 -32.91 5.41 -26.60
CA GLY A 476 -33.79 4.66 -27.50
C GLY A 476 -35.20 4.64 -26.89
N THR A 477 -35.80 3.47 -26.74
CA THR A 477 -37.04 3.35 -25.96
C THR A 477 -36.82 3.16 -24.46
N GLN A 478 -35.64 2.70 -24.01
CA GLN A 478 -35.39 2.30 -22.62
C GLN A 478 -35.48 3.49 -21.65
N GLU A 479 -36.31 3.35 -20.61
CA GLU A 479 -36.54 4.39 -19.61
C GLU A 479 -35.78 4.18 -18.30
N THR A 480 -35.52 5.28 -17.59
CA THR A 480 -34.82 5.31 -16.30
C THR A 480 -35.27 6.51 -15.47
N TYR A 481 -35.68 6.27 -14.23
CA TYR A 481 -36.02 7.28 -13.24
C TYR A 481 -34.98 7.29 -12.11
N LEU A 482 -34.53 8.48 -11.72
CA LEU A 482 -33.53 8.72 -10.69
C LEU A 482 -34.06 9.75 -9.67
N VAL A 483 -34.03 9.42 -8.38
CA VAL A 483 -34.47 10.30 -7.29
C VAL A 483 -33.54 10.18 -6.09
N GLU A 484 -32.89 11.28 -5.69
CA GLU A 484 -31.95 11.28 -4.56
C GLU A 484 -32.66 11.18 -3.20
N GLY A 485 -33.83 11.83 -3.08
CA GLY A 485 -34.69 11.81 -1.90
C GLY A 485 -34.23 12.73 -0.75
N PRO A 486 -34.93 12.71 0.41
CA PRO A 486 -35.90 11.70 0.80
C PRO A 486 -37.28 11.94 0.19
N LEU A 487 -37.99 10.88 -0.17
CA LEU A 487 -39.37 10.99 -0.67
C LEU A 487 -40.30 11.56 0.42
N LYS A 488 -41.03 12.64 0.12
CA LYS A 488 -42.05 13.19 1.06
C LYS A 488 -43.35 12.40 1.06
N THR A 489 -43.68 11.77 -0.07
CA THR A 489 -44.86 10.92 -0.29
C THR A 489 -44.46 9.68 -1.09
N THR A 490 -45.24 8.60 -0.99
CA THR A 490 -45.03 7.37 -1.77
C THR A 490 -45.10 7.65 -3.27
N MET A 491 -44.22 7.00 -4.03
CA MET A 491 -44.20 6.99 -5.50
C MET A 491 -44.75 5.67 -6.02
N HIS A 492 -45.77 5.74 -6.87
CA HIS A 492 -46.42 4.57 -7.47
C HIS A 492 -45.98 4.44 -8.94
N PHE A 493 -45.09 3.49 -9.23
CA PHE A 493 -44.64 3.20 -10.58
C PHE A 493 -45.55 2.16 -11.24
N LYS A 494 -45.89 2.42 -12.51
CA LYS A 494 -46.72 1.56 -13.35
C LYS A 494 -46.06 1.33 -14.72
N VAL A 495 -46.48 0.27 -15.41
CA VAL A 495 -46.14 -0.01 -16.82
C VAL A 495 -47.38 0.27 -17.65
N LEU A 496 -47.30 1.21 -18.58
CA LEU A 496 -48.23 1.33 -19.70
C LEU A 496 -47.79 0.33 -20.77
N PHE A 497 -48.52 -0.78 -20.89
CA PHE A 497 -48.24 -1.77 -21.92
C PHE A 497 -48.66 -1.28 -23.31
N GLN A 498 -47.75 -1.39 -24.27
CA GLN A 498 -47.92 -1.04 -25.69
C GLN A 498 -47.26 -2.16 -26.53
N GLY A 499 -47.59 -3.42 -26.21
CA GLY A 499 -46.82 -4.60 -26.60
C GLY A 499 -46.23 -5.28 -25.36
N TYR A 500 -44.97 -5.72 -25.43
CA TYR A 500 -44.29 -6.40 -24.32
C TYR A 500 -43.46 -5.47 -23.43
N ASN A 501 -43.08 -5.96 -22.24
CA ASN A 501 -42.03 -5.37 -21.40
C ASN A 501 -41.04 -6.45 -20.95
N PHE A 502 -39.73 -6.19 -20.97
CA PHE A 502 -38.71 -7.17 -20.53
C PHE A 502 -38.48 -7.22 -19.01
N GLY A 503 -39.35 -6.56 -18.25
CA GLY A 503 -39.24 -6.40 -16.82
C GLY A 503 -38.44 -5.18 -16.41
N ILE A 504 -38.61 -4.81 -15.15
CA ILE A 504 -38.06 -3.60 -14.54
C ILE A 504 -37.24 -4.03 -13.33
N LYS A 505 -36.08 -3.41 -13.14
CA LYS A 505 -35.30 -3.50 -11.91
C LYS A 505 -35.46 -2.19 -11.15
N TYR A 506 -35.65 -2.28 -9.84
CA TYR A 506 -35.68 -1.12 -8.96
C TYR A 506 -34.77 -1.33 -7.76
N ARG A 507 -34.18 -0.25 -7.28
CA ARG A 507 -33.47 -0.21 -6.00
C ARG A 507 -33.61 1.15 -5.32
N TYR A 508 -33.65 1.14 -4.00
CA TYR A 508 -33.66 2.33 -3.15
C TYR A 508 -33.04 2.00 -1.80
N VAL A 509 -32.91 2.99 -0.92
CA VAL A 509 -32.59 2.75 0.50
C VAL A 509 -33.68 3.30 1.41
N MET A 510 -33.84 2.67 2.56
CA MET A 510 -34.66 3.16 3.68
C MET A 510 -33.78 3.40 4.91
N PRO A 511 -34.00 4.48 5.69
CA PRO A 511 -33.31 4.66 6.97
C PRO A 511 -33.59 3.48 7.92
N ILE A 512 -32.66 3.22 8.84
CA ILE A 512 -32.80 2.21 9.90
C ILE A 512 -33.18 2.93 11.20
N ASP A 513 -34.18 2.43 11.91
CA ASP A 513 -34.66 3.04 13.16
C ASP A 513 -33.63 2.91 14.29
N LYS A 514 -33.62 3.91 15.19
CA LYS A 514 -32.60 4.03 16.25
C LYS A 514 -32.53 2.79 17.15
N GLU A 515 -33.66 2.20 17.50
CA GLU A 515 -33.69 0.96 18.28
C GLU A 515 -33.01 -0.22 17.54
N GLU A 516 -33.21 -0.33 16.22
CA GLU A 516 -32.58 -1.38 15.42
C GLU A 516 -31.06 -1.13 15.31
N ILE A 517 -30.62 0.14 15.31
CA ILE A 517 -29.20 0.51 15.39
C ILE A 517 -28.59 0.13 16.75
N GLU A 518 -29.30 0.33 17.86
CA GLU A 518 -28.83 -0.05 19.21
C GLU A 518 -28.80 -1.57 19.40
N LYS A 519 -29.88 -2.27 19.02
CA LYS A 519 -29.95 -3.75 19.01
C LYS A 519 -28.81 -4.33 18.16
N ASN A 520 -28.52 -3.76 16.98
CA ASN A 520 -27.37 -4.17 16.16
C ASN A 520 -26.00 -3.74 16.72
N SER A 521 -25.91 -2.64 17.47
CA SER A 521 -24.67 -2.20 18.11
C SER A 521 -24.28 -3.10 19.28
N GLN A 522 -25.26 -3.56 20.07
CA GLN A 522 -25.05 -4.57 21.10
C GLN A 522 -24.61 -5.90 20.47
N LYS A 523 -25.30 -6.34 19.40
CA LYS A 523 -24.93 -7.52 18.60
C LYS A 523 -23.52 -7.42 17.99
N LYS A 524 -23.07 -6.22 17.60
CA LYS A 524 -21.69 -5.92 17.17
C LYS A 524 -20.69 -5.99 18.34
N LYS A 525 -21.02 -5.46 19.52
CA LYS A 525 -20.18 -5.54 20.73
C LYS A 525 -19.99 -7.01 21.16
N ASP A 526 -21.05 -7.79 21.23
CA ASP A 526 -20.99 -9.23 21.54
C ASP A 526 -20.16 -10.00 20.52
N LEU A 527 -20.33 -9.70 19.22
CA LEU A 527 -19.54 -10.34 18.17
C LEU A 527 -18.05 -9.94 18.23
N GLN A 528 -17.73 -8.72 18.69
CA GLN A 528 -16.34 -8.34 18.98
C GLN A 528 -15.80 -9.00 20.25
N LEU A 529 -16.58 -9.13 21.32
CA LEU A 529 -16.19 -9.78 22.56
C LEU A 529 -15.92 -11.27 22.33
N LYS A 530 -16.83 -11.97 21.64
CA LYS A 530 -16.66 -13.36 21.20
C LYS A 530 -15.43 -13.51 20.28
N LYS A 531 -15.17 -12.57 19.36
CA LYS A 531 -13.93 -12.55 18.55
C LYS A 531 -12.65 -12.21 19.34
N LYS A 532 -12.74 -11.56 20.50
CA LYS A 532 -11.60 -11.28 21.39
C LYS A 532 -11.28 -12.50 22.26
N GLN A 533 -12.28 -13.23 22.73
CA GLN A 533 -12.13 -14.49 23.46
C GLN A 533 -11.64 -15.63 22.55
N ALA A 534 -12.22 -15.78 21.34
CA ALA A 534 -11.78 -16.74 20.32
C ALA A 534 -10.40 -16.41 19.69
N LYS A 535 -9.69 -15.39 20.20
CA LYS A 535 -8.26 -15.14 19.94
C LYS A 535 -7.33 -15.61 21.07
N ARG A 536 -7.84 -15.85 22.29
CA ARG A 536 -7.07 -16.43 23.40
C ARG A 536 -7.25 -17.94 23.52
N PHE A 537 -8.39 -18.48 23.05
CA PHE A 537 -8.66 -19.92 23.11
C PHE A 537 -8.99 -20.48 21.72
N GLY A 538 -8.48 -21.69 21.42
CA GLY A 538 -8.70 -22.34 20.14
C GLY A 538 -8.38 -23.82 20.17
N TRP A 539 -8.91 -24.57 19.20
CA TRP A 539 -8.79 -26.02 19.13
C TRP A 539 -7.56 -26.48 18.33
N MET A 540 -6.75 -27.36 18.91
CA MET A 540 -5.80 -28.17 18.15
C MET A 540 -6.51 -29.43 17.64
N GLN A 541 -6.50 -29.61 16.32
CA GLN A 541 -7.06 -30.80 15.67
C GLN A 541 -6.17 -32.03 15.94
N GLY A 542 -6.78 -33.16 16.32
CA GLY A 542 -6.03 -34.38 16.66
C GLY A 542 -5.40 -35.08 15.45
N GLN A 543 -4.48 -36.01 15.73
CA GLN A 543 -3.78 -36.77 14.69
C GLN A 543 -4.70 -37.84 14.08
N TRP A 544 -4.35 -38.35 12.90
CA TRP A 544 -5.03 -39.52 12.34
C TRP A 544 -4.53 -40.79 13.01
N LYS A 545 -5.44 -41.63 13.51
CA LYS A 545 -5.09 -43.00 13.89
C LYS A 545 -4.83 -43.85 12.64
N LYS A 546 -4.15 -44.98 12.82
CA LYS A 546 -3.89 -45.94 11.74
C LYS A 546 -5.21 -46.37 11.08
N CYS A 547 -5.19 -46.57 9.76
CA CYS A 547 -6.33 -47.08 9.00
C CYS A 547 -6.80 -48.44 9.54
N SER A 548 -8.10 -48.72 9.50
CA SER A 548 -8.67 -49.98 10.00
C SER A 548 -8.23 -51.23 9.22
N VAL A 549 -7.83 -51.07 7.96
CA VAL A 549 -7.36 -52.12 7.05
C VAL A 549 -6.09 -51.70 6.31
N GLN A 550 -5.40 -52.63 5.66
CA GLN A 550 -4.23 -52.39 4.80
C GLN A 550 -4.58 -52.27 3.30
N CYS A 551 -5.71 -52.83 2.87
CA CYS A 551 -6.23 -52.78 1.51
C CYS A 551 -7.74 -53.08 1.53
N GLY A 552 -8.44 -52.84 0.41
CA GLY A 552 -9.84 -53.19 0.21
C GLY A 552 -10.86 -52.18 0.73
N GLY A 553 -10.42 -50.98 1.14
CA GLY A 553 -11.26 -49.92 1.68
C GLY A 553 -11.55 -50.07 3.17
N GLY A 554 -11.18 -49.06 3.95
CA GLY A 554 -11.53 -48.95 5.37
C GLY A 554 -11.51 -47.51 5.85
N ILE A 555 -11.52 -47.32 7.17
CA ILE A 555 -11.65 -45.99 7.78
C ILE A 555 -10.50 -45.70 8.74
N MET A 556 -10.01 -44.46 8.70
CA MET A 556 -9.21 -43.86 9.77
C MET A 556 -10.09 -42.89 10.53
N ARG A 557 -10.04 -42.97 11.87
CA ARG A 557 -10.70 -42.03 12.78
C ARG A 557 -9.64 -41.10 13.35
N ARG A 558 -9.97 -39.81 13.44
CA ARG A 558 -9.09 -38.81 14.04
C ARG A 558 -9.10 -38.92 15.57
N GLU A 559 -8.04 -38.46 16.23
CA GLU A 559 -8.02 -38.22 17.67
C GLU A 559 -8.89 -37.01 18.02
N LYS A 560 -9.56 -37.05 19.18
CA LYS A 560 -10.42 -35.94 19.65
C LYS A 560 -9.60 -34.65 19.78
N ALA A 561 -10.18 -33.54 19.34
CA ALA A 561 -9.57 -32.22 19.43
C ALA A 561 -9.31 -31.81 20.89
N ARG A 562 -8.25 -31.02 21.11
CA ARG A 562 -7.83 -30.54 22.44
C ARG A 562 -7.79 -29.01 22.47
N CYS A 563 -8.25 -28.41 23.56
CA CYS A 563 -8.25 -26.96 23.73
C CYS A 563 -6.84 -26.40 24.04
N LEU A 564 -6.53 -25.25 23.46
CA LEU A 564 -5.33 -24.45 23.72
C LEU A 564 -5.70 -23.08 24.27
N HIS A 565 -4.89 -22.57 25.21
CA HIS A 565 -4.79 -21.15 25.53
C HIS A 565 -3.55 -20.55 24.84
N PHE A 566 -3.68 -19.33 24.32
CA PHE A 566 -2.64 -18.59 23.62
C PHE A 566 -2.27 -17.31 24.38
N GLU A 567 -1.02 -17.23 24.83
CA GLU A 567 -0.50 -16.13 25.64
C GLU A 567 0.80 -15.60 25.02
N GLY A 568 0.68 -14.48 24.28
CA GLY A 568 1.77 -13.96 23.45
C GLY A 568 2.14 -14.93 22.33
N THR A 569 3.32 -15.54 22.43
CA THR A 569 3.82 -16.59 21.51
C THR A 569 3.76 -18.00 22.10
N LYS A 570 3.36 -18.16 23.37
CA LYS A 570 3.22 -19.48 24.02
C LYS A 570 1.80 -20.01 23.81
N ALA A 571 1.69 -21.30 23.52
CA ALA A 571 0.43 -22.03 23.50
C ALA A 571 0.50 -23.16 24.52
N THR A 572 -0.54 -23.31 25.35
CA THR A 572 -0.62 -24.34 26.40
C THR A 572 -1.93 -25.11 26.29
N PHE A 573 -1.90 -26.42 26.54
CA PHE A 573 -3.13 -27.22 26.58
C PHE A 573 -3.93 -26.90 27.83
N VAL A 574 -5.24 -26.75 27.67
CA VAL A 574 -6.20 -26.50 28.76
C VAL A 574 -7.43 -27.39 28.59
N GLU A 575 -8.32 -27.39 29.58
CA GLU A 575 -9.56 -28.18 29.56
C GLU A 575 -10.47 -27.79 28.40
N ASN A 576 -11.14 -28.78 27.81
CA ASN A 576 -12.03 -28.58 26.67
C ASN A 576 -13.18 -27.58 26.98
N GLY A 577 -13.62 -27.50 28.24
CA GLY A 577 -14.59 -26.52 28.72
C GLY A 577 -14.14 -25.05 28.67
N LYS A 578 -12.90 -24.74 28.26
CA LYS A 578 -12.39 -23.36 28.08
C LYS A 578 -12.36 -22.92 26.61
N CYS A 579 -12.69 -23.81 25.67
CA CYS A 579 -12.81 -23.50 24.23
C CYS A 579 -14.28 -23.38 23.74
N VAL A 580 -15.26 -23.23 24.63
CA VAL A 580 -16.71 -23.17 24.29
C VAL A 580 -17.05 -22.12 23.23
N HIS A 581 -16.30 -21.01 23.18
CA HIS A 581 -16.52 -19.91 22.24
C HIS A 581 -15.71 -20.01 20.94
N ALA A 582 -14.93 -21.08 20.78
CA ALA A 582 -14.20 -21.41 19.55
C ALA A 582 -14.88 -22.61 18.86
N LYS A 583 -15.15 -22.51 17.55
CA LYS A 583 -15.80 -23.60 16.79
C LYS A 583 -14.93 -24.86 16.85
N SER A 584 -15.45 -25.92 17.46
CA SER A 584 -14.76 -27.22 17.48
C SER A 584 -14.63 -27.79 16.06
N PRO A 585 -13.51 -28.45 15.74
CA PRO A 585 -13.49 -29.46 14.68
C PRO A 585 -14.59 -30.50 14.96
N VAL A 586 -15.19 -31.02 13.90
CA VAL A 586 -16.06 -32.21 13.97
C VAL A 586 -15.16 -33.46 14.03
N ASP A 587 -15.64 -34.54 14.65
CA ASP A 587 -14.92 -35.83 14.66
C ASP A 587 -14.90 -36.41 13.23
N GLU A 588 -13.82 -36.12 12.49
CA GLU A 588 -13.63 -36.57 11.11
C GLU A 588 -13.32 -38.08 11.02
N VAL A 589 -14.05 -38.77 10.15
CA VAL A 589 -13.74 -40.11 9.66
C VAL A 589 -13.39 -40.00 8.18
N LYS A 590 -12.26 -40.57 7.76
CA LYS A 590 -11.85 -40.57 6.35
C LYS A 590 -11.67 -42.00 5.84
N ALA A 591 -12.14 -42.26 4.62
CA ALA A 591 -11.78 -43.46 3.88
C ALA A 591 -10.26 -43.54 3.65
N CYS A 592 -9.74 -44.76 3.66
CA CYS A 592 -8.33 -45.06 3.50
C CYS A 592 -8.10 -46.48 2.99
N ASN A 593 -6.96 -46.69 2.34
CA ASN A 593 -6.56 -47.98 1.78
C ASN A 593 -7.58 -48.60 0.80
N GLU A 594 -8.18 -47.75 -0.02
CA GLU A 594 -9.19 -48.06 -1.05
C GLU A 594 -8.65 -48.93 -2.20
N GLN A 595 -7.33 -49.06 -2.35
CA GLN A 595 -6.74 -49.99 -3.31
C GLN A 595 -7.24 -51.43 -3.08
N LYS A 596 -7.65 -52.11 -4.16
CA LYS A 596 -8.00 -53.54 -4.10
C LYS A 596 -6.82 -54.34 -3.55
N CYS A 597 -7.10 -55.34 -2.73
CA CYS A 597 -6.06 -56.21 -2.16
C CYS A 597 -5.32 -56.98 -3.25
N GLN A 598 -4.02 -57.19 -3.06
CA GLN A 598 -3.16 -57.78 -4.09
C GLN A 598 -3.34 -59.31 -4.14
N LYS A 599 -3.49 -59.85 -5.36
CA LYS A 599 -3.39 -61.28 -5.68
C LYS A 599 -2.02 -61.53 -6.33
N ALA A 600 -1.23 -62.47 -5.81
CA ALA A 600 0.13 -62.73 -6.28
C ALA A 600 0.57 -64.20 -6.10
N TRP A 601 1.46 -64.67 -6.98
CA TRP A 601 2.07 -65.99 -6.88
C TRP A 601 3.16 -66.04 -5.82
N TYR A 602 2.97 -66.87 -4.79
CA TYR A 602 3.99 -67.18 -3.80
C TYR A 602 4.67 -68.51 -4.11
N LYS A 603 5.97 -68.42 -4.37
CA LYS A 603 6.88 -69.57 -4.45
C LYS A 603 7.41 -69.89 -3.04
N GLY A 604 7.27 -71.14 -2.62
CA GLY A 604 8.02 -71.68 -1.48
C GLY A 604 9.48 -71.91 -1.85
N ASP A 605 10.25 -72.35 -0.86
CA ASP A 605 11.64 -72.75 -1.07
C ASP A 605 11.77 -73.97 -1.99
N TRP A 606 12.93 -74.08 -2.62
CA TRP A 606 13.29 -75.28 -3.36
C TRP A 606 13.56 -76.44 -2.39
N SER A 607 13.04 -77.61 -2.71
CA SER A 607 13.48 -78.88 -2.12
C SER A 607 14.97 -79.09 -2.35
N TYR A 608 15.57 -79.95 -1.51
CA TYR A 608 16.93 -80.42 -1.73
C TYR A 608 17.08 -80.99 -3.13
N CYS A 609 18.27 -80.81 -3.73
CA CYS A 609 18.54 -81.39 -5.05
C CYS A 609 18.36 -82.91 -4.99
N SER A 610 17.73 -83.50 -6.01
CA SER A 610 17.40 -84.93 -6.07
C SER A 610 18.61 -85.88 -6.07
N ARG A 611 19.84 -85.33 -6.03
CA ARG A 611 21.11 -86.03 -5.82
C ARG A 611 21.97 -85.18 -4.87
N PRO A 612 22.74 -85.80 -3.95
CA PRO A 612 23.55 -85.06 -2.97
C PRO A 612 24.76 -84.33 -3.58
N CYS A 613 25.20 -84.75 -4.77
CA CYS A 613 26.25 -84.10 -5.57
C CYS A 613 26.00 -84.30 -7.07
N GLY A 614 26.64 -83.48 -7.91
CA GLY A 614 26.45 -83.52 -9.36
C GLY A 614 25.11 -82.91 -9.82
N ASN A 615 24.65 -83.30 -11.00
CA ASN A 615 23.46 -82.73 -11.65
C ASN A 615 22.16 -83.44 -11.21
N GLY A 616 21.20 -82.70 -10.68
CA GLY A 616 19.87 -83.19 -10.30
C GLY A 616 18.75 -82.20 -10.61
N ARG A 617 17.53 -82.50 -10.13
CA ARG A 617 16.39 -81.57 -10.17
C ARG A 617 15.94 -81.21 -8.75
N LYS A 618 15.40 -80.00 -8.61
CA LYS A 618 14.76 -79.48 -7.40
C LYS A 618 13.37 -78.97 -7.75
N THR A 619 12.45 -79.09 -6.80
CA THR A 619 11.02 -78.78 -6.95
C THR A 619 10.58 -77.78 -5.88
N ARG A 620 9.56 -76.97 -6.13
CA ARG A 620 9.00 -76.06 -5.12
C ARG A 620 7.50 -75.93 -5.23
N LYS A 621 6.84 -75.78 -4.09
CA LYS A 621 5.40 -75.48 -4.03
C LYS A 621 5.16 -74.04 -4.49
N VAL A 622 4.27 -73.85 -5.45
CA VAL A 622 3.88 -72.53 -5.99
C VAL A 622 2.37 -72.40 -5.80
N VAL A 623 1.92 -71.34 -5.13
CA VAL A 623 0.50 -71.12 -4.78
C VAL A 623 0.09 -69.68 -5.05
N CYS A 624 -1.13 -69.49 -5.56
CA CYS A 624 -1.74 -68.16 -5.59
C CYS A 624 -2.11 -67.74 -4.16
N LYS A 625 -1.86 -66.47 -3.80
CA LYS A 625 -2.32 -65.90 -2.54
C LYS A 625 -2.88 -64.50 -2.73
N GLU A 626 -3.86 -64.16 -1.90
CA GLU A 626 -4.46 -62.84 -1.79
C GLU A 626 -4.16 -62.22 -0.42
N GLN A 627 -3.85 -60.93 -0.41
CA GLN A 627 -3.65 -60.16 0.82
C GLN A 627 -4.98 -59.99 1.55
N LYS A 628 -5.05 -60.38 2.83
CA LYS A 628 -6.23 -60.09 3.66
C LYS A 628 -6.26 -58.62 4.04
N GLN A 629 -7.45 -58.02 4.11
CA GLN A 629 -7.64 -56.62 4.53
C GLN A 629 -6.95 -56.29 5.86
N ASN A 630 -7.00 -57.21 6.83
CA ASN A 630 -6.38 -57.05 8.16
C ASN A 630 -4.89 -57.43 8.21
N GLY A 631 -4.26 -57.69 7.06
CA GLY A 631 -2.89 -58.17 6.94
C GLY A 631 -2.77 -59.71 6.92
N GLY A 632 -1.62 -60.18 6.42
CA GLY A 632 -1.41 -61.60 6.10
C GLY A 632 -1.98 -62.00 4.75
N TRP A 633 -1.78 -63.27 4.36
CA TRP A 633 -2.08 -63.77 3.02
C TRP A 633 -2.92 -65.06 3.09
N LYS A 634 -4.06 -65.10 2.39
CA LYS A 634 -4.91 -66.29 2.19
C LYS A 634 -4.43 -67.03 0.94
N ILE A 635 -4.31 -68.36 0.98
CA ILE A 635 -4.18 -69.15 -0.27
C ILE A 635 -5.55 -69.15 -0.95
N ILE A 636 -5.56 -68.87 -2.25
CA ILE A 636 -6.77 -68.87 -3.08
C ILE A 636 -6.52 -69.71 -4.35
N ASP A 637 -7.54 -69.81 -5.21
CA ASP A 637 -7.48 -70.65 -6.40
C ASP A 637 -6.30 -70.29 -7.33
N PRO A 638 -5.61 -71.27 -7.95
CA PRO A 638 -4.53 -71.00 -8.90
C PRO A 638 -4.90 -70.08 -10.07
N ASN A 639 -6.16 -70.07 -10.52
CA ASN A 639 -6.60 -69.29 -11.69
C ASN A 639 -6.82 -67.80 -11.35
N GLU A 640 -6.96 -67.47 -10.08
CA GLU A 640 -7.14 -66.09 -9.58
C GLU A 640 -5.86 -65.24 -9.61
N CYS A 641 -4.70 -65.86 -9.88
CA CYS A 641 -3.43 -65.17 -10.12
C CYS A 641 -3.05 -65.26 -11.61
N ASN A 642 -2.65 -64.12 -12.21
CA ASN A 642 -2.26 -64.03 -13.62
C ASN A 642 -1.29 -65.17 -14.05
N PRO A 643 -1.71 -66.09 -14.93
CA PRO A 643 -0.92 -67.25 -15.33
C PRO A 643 0.46 -66.91 -15.93
N ALA A 644 0.57 -65.81 -16.67
CA ALA A 644 1.82 -65.37 -17.29
C ALA A 644 2.92 -64.99 -16.28
N THR A 645 2.55 -64.78 -15.00
CA THR A 645 3.49 -64.45 -13.92
C THR A 645 3.79 -65.65 -13.00
N LYS A 646 3.28 -66.85 -13.31
CA LYS A 646 3.40 -68.07 -12.50
C LYS A 646 4.86 -68.56 -12.44
N PRO A 647 5.53 -68.55 -11.27
CA PRO A 647 6.91 -69.01 -11.16
C PRO A 647 7.07 -70.50 -11.47
N ILE A 648 8.15 -70.87 -12.17
CA ILE A 648 8.48 -72.28 -12.44
C ILE A 648 8.52 -73.11 -11.14
N SER A 649 7.93 -74.30 -11.15
CA SER A 649 7.83 -75.22 -9.99
C SER A 649 8.93 -76.29 -9.96
N VAL A 650 9.68 -76.46 -11.06
CA VAL A 650 10.79 -77.42 -11.21
C VAL A 650 12.00 -76.68 -11.82
N SER A 651 13.21 -77.03 -11.41
CA SER A 651 14.46 -76.46 -11.93
C SER A 651 15.64 -77.43 -11.77
N ALA A 652 16.67 -77.30 -12.58
CA ALA A 652 17.92 -78.06 -12.42
C ALA A 652 18.75 -77.56 -11.23
N CYS A 653 19.64 -78.40 -10.70
CA CYS A 653 20.57 -78.07 -9.64
C CYS A 653 21.90 -78.83 -9.80
N ILE A 654 23.00 -78.16 -9.45
CA ILE A 654 24.36 -78.70 -9.49
C ILE A 654 25.05 -78.30 -8.17
N ILE A 655 25.64 -79.26 -7.46
CA ILE A 655 26.29 -79.05 -6.15
C ILE A 655 27.79 -79.39 -6.26
N ARG A 656 28.68 -78.50 -5.77
CA ARG A 656 30.13 -78.55 -6.05
C ARG A 656 31.11 -78.51 -4.83
N SER A 657 30.69 -78.33 -3.57
CA SER A 657 31.61 -78.28 -2.40
C SER A 657 30.97 -78.59 -1.04
N CYS A 658 31.73 -79.14 -0.07
CA CYS A 658 31.26 -79.57 1.28
C CYS A 658 32.34 -79.39 2.40
N PHE A 659 31.96 -78.98 3.63
CA PHE A 659 32.86 -78.85 4.81
C PHE A 659 32.12 -79.01 6.18
N LEU A 660 32.81 -79.44 7.26
CA LEU A 660 32.29 -79.68 8.64
C LEU A 660 33.36 -79.39 9.75
N LYS A 661 32.99 -79.20 11.04
CA LYS A 661 33.90 -78.72 12.13
C LYS A 661 33.56 -79.17 13.58
N TRP A 662 34.56 -79.23 14.48
CA TRP A 662 34.47 -79.54 15.93
C TRP A 662 34.21 -78.31 16.84
N GLU A 663 33.60 -78.54 18.00
CA GLU A 663 33.34 -77.59 19.10
C GLU A 663 33.71 -78.18 20.48
N ALA A 664 33.96 -77.34 21.50
CA ALA A 664 34.37 -77.77 22.84
C ALA A 664 33.98 -76.80 23.96
N SER A 665 33.57 -77.33 25.12
CA SER A 665 33.03 -76.55 26.24
C SER A 665 34.09 -76.09 27.27
N LYS A 666 33.64 -75.52 28.39
CA LYS A 666 34.50 -74.99 29.47
C LYS A 666 34.90 -76.08 30.46
N TRP A 667 36.09 -75.94 31.05
CA TRP A 667 36.61 -76.88 32.05
C TRP A 667 35.85 -76.85 33.38
N GLY A 668 35.56 -78.03 33.92
CA GLY A 668 34.91 -78.25 35.20
C GLY A 668 35.80 -78.02 36.43
N LYS A 669 35.29 -78.42 37.60
CA LYS A 669 35.97 -78.23 38.90
C LYS A 669 37.09 -79.26 39.10
N CYS A 670 38.16 -78.85 39.78
CA CYS A 670 39.30 -79.73 40.09
C CYS A 670 38.93 -80.80 41.13
N GLN A 671 38.99 -82.07 40.75
CA GLN A 671 38.81 -83.24 41.61
C GLN A 671 40.18 -83.71 42.14
N GLY A 672 40.41 -83.61 43.46
CA GLY A 672 41.64 -84.10 44.10
C GLY A 672 41.70 -83.82 45.61
N LYS A 673 42.54 -84.56 46.34
CA LYS A 673 42.76 -84.33 47.79
C LYS A 673 43.64 -83.08 48.02
N CYS A 674 43.43 -82.37 49.13
CA CYS A 674 44.05 -81.06 49.36
C CYS A 674 45.59 -81.13 49.36
N GLY A 675 46.27 -80.08 48.86
CA GLY A 675 47.75 -80.03 48.76
C GLY A 675 48.36 -80.85 47.61
N LYS A 676 47.73 -81.98 47.24
CA LYS A 676 48.11 -82.81 46.09
C LYS A 676 47.45 -82.32 44.78
N THR A 677 47.91 -82.89 43.67
CA THR A 677 47.35 -82.65 42.32
C THR A 677 46.10 -83.48 42.07
N GLY A 678 45.24 -82.98 41.19
CA GLY A 678 43.98 -83.59 40.76
C GLY A 678 43.71 -83.36 39.28
N PHE A 679 42.48 -83.62 38.83
CA PHE A 679 42.06 -83.48 37.43
C PHE A 679 40.77 -82.65 37.26
N MET A 680 40.57 -82.10 36.06
CA MET A 680 39.33 -81.45 35.62
C MET A 680 39.04 -81.82 34.16
N GLU A 681 37.76 -81.84 33.78
CA GLU A 681 37.28 -82.34 32.48
C GLU A 681 36.35 -81.33 31.78
N ARG A 682 36.11 -81.53 30.48
CA ARG A 682 35.16 -80.76 29.66
C ARG A 682 34.57 -81.62 28.56
N GLU A 683 33.52 -81.12 27.92
CA GLU A 683 32.80 -81.80 26.85
C GLU A 683 33.23 -81.31 25.46
N VAL A 684 33.15 -82.18 24.44
CA VAL A 684 33.68 -81.95 23.08
C VAL A 684 32.80 -82.66 22.05
N THR A 685 32.22 -81.90 21.11
CA THR A 685 31.19 -82.37 20.15
C THR A 685 31.50 -81.90 18.72
N CYS A 686 30.95 -82.59 17.71
CA CYS A 686 31.04 -82.18 16.30
C CYS A 686 29.70 -81.58 15.86
N SER A 687 29.70 -80.57 14.97
CA SER A 687 28.46 -79.93 14.52
C SER A 687 27.52 -80.87 13.71
N ARG A 688 27.94 -82.09 13.39
CA ARG A 688 27.07 -83.24 13.01
C ARG A 688 27.65 -84.57 13.57
N PRO A 689 26.81 -85.55 13.98
CA PRO A 689 27.30 -86.87 14.37
C PRO A 689 28.21 -87.50 13.30
N ASN A 690 29.32 -88.09 13.73
CA ASN A 690 30.35 -88.75 12.89
C ASN A 690 30.97 -87.91 11.75
N GLY A 691 30.70 -86.61 11.66
CA GLY A 691 31.09 -85.75 10.53
C GLY A 691 32.43 -85.02 10.64
N CYS A 692 33.24 -85.28 11.67
CA CYS A 692 34.49 -84.54 11.93
C CYS A 692 35.70 -85.46 12.05
N ASN A 693 36.85 -85.02 11.51
CA ASN A 693 38.12 -85.77 11.53
C ASN A 693 38.59 -86.06 12.98
N PRO A 694 38.71 -87.35 13.40
CA PRO A 694 39.13 -87.69 14.75
C PRO A 694 40.49 -87.12 15.18
N LYS A 695 41.44 -86.96 14.24
CA LYS A 695 42.80 -86.48 14.54
C LYS A 695 42.85 -85.02 15.05
N THR A 696 41.77 -84.25 14.88
CA THR A 696 41.69 -82.85 15.32
C THR A 696 40.78 -82.63 16.55
N LYS A 697 40.32 -83.72 17.20
CA LYS A 697 39.41 -83.64 18.35
C LYS A 697 40.07 -82.96 19.57
N PRO A 698 39.50 -81.86 20.12
CA PRO A 698 40.05 -81.18 21.31
C PRO A 698 40.16 -82.06 22.57
N ILE A 699 41.19 -81.82 23.40
CA ILE A 699 41.43 -82.59 24.64
C ILE A 699 40.31 -82.46 25.68
N VAL A 700 40.01 -83.57 26.37
CA VAL A 700 38.85 -83.75 27.28
C VAL A 700 39.19 -83.62 28.78
N ARG A 701 40.43 -83.97 29.20
CA ARG A 701 40.87 -84.03 30.62
C ARG A 701 42.19 -83.28 30.83
N ARG A 702 42.37 -82.60 31.98
CA ARG A 702 43.62 -81.86 32.32
C ARG A 702 43.94 -81.93 33.83
N ARG A 703 45.23 -81.85 34.20
CA ARG A 703 45.69 -81.76 35.61
C ARG A 703 45.48 -80.36 36.23
N CYS A 704 45.33 -80.33 37.56
CA CYS A 704 45.12 -79.15 38.42
C CYS A 704 45.64 -79.42 39.86
N ARG A 705 45.56 -78.47 40.80
CA ARG A 705 46.04 -78.62 42.21
C ARG A 705 45.18 -77.84 43.21
N MET A 706 44.88 -78.41 44.38
CA MET A 706 43.98 -77.80 45.38
C MET A 706 44.69 -77.09 46.54
N THR A 707 44.25 -75.87 46.87
CA THR A 707 45.00 -74.90 47.71
C THR A 707 44.23 -74.36 48.94
N LYS A 708 43.16 -75.01 49.40
CA LYS A 708 42.34 -74.57 50.56
C LYS A 708 41.96 -75.75 51.47
N CYS A 709 42.66 -75.94 52.60
CA CYS A 709 42.45 -77.07 53.53
C CYS A 709 41.86 -76.63 54.90
N LYS A 710 41.22 -77.56 55.63
CA LYS A 710 40.26 -77.28 56.74
C LYS A 710 40.89 -77.02 58.13
N TYR A 711 42.09 -77.55 58.40
CA TYR A 711 42.83 -77.40 59.67
C TYR A 711 44.23 -76.80 59.42
N GLY A 712 44.96 -76.44 60.47
CA GLY A 712 46.41 -76.18 60.38
C GLY A 712 47.05 -75.63 61.64
N TRP A 713 48.38 -75.61 61.62
CA TRP A 713 49.23 -75.16 62.72
C TRP A 713 49.06 -73.67 63.07
N THR A 714 49.03 -73.39 64.36
CA THR A 714 49.11 -72.05 64.97
C THR A 714 50.33 -72.03 65.91
N VAL A 715 51.01 -70.90 66.00
CA VAL A 715 52.26 -70.76 66.78
C VAL A 715 52.07 -69.80 67.94
N GLN A 716 52.59 -70.16 69.11
CA GLN A 716 52.63 -69.25 70.26
C GLN A 716 53.78 -68.23 70.13
N PRO A 717 53.80 -67.17 70.95
CA PRO A 717 54.95 -66.28 71.09
C PRO A 717 56.23 -67.04 71.48
N TRP A 718 57.39 -66.40 71.25
CA TRP A 718 58.68 -66.91 71.72
C TRP A 718 58.88 -66.53 73.19
N GLY A 719 59.37 -67.48 74.00
CA GLY A 719 59.76 -67.22 75.40
C GLY A 719 60.96 -66.27 75.53
N PRO A 720 61.42 -65.94 76.76
CA PRO A 720 62.61 -65.12 76.97
C PRO A 720 63.86 -65.76 76.33
N CYS A 721 64.86 -64.93 75.99
CA CYS A 721 66.12 -65.37 75.41
C CYS A 721 67.00 -66.02 76.49
N SER A 722 67.57 -67.20 76.22
CA SER A 722 68.34 -67.97 77.21
C SER A 722 69.67 -67.33 77.65
N LYS A 723 70.05 -66.18 77.10
CA LYS A 723 71.10 -65.30 77.61
C LYS A 723 70.65 -63.84 77.58
N SER A 724 70.94 -63.11 78.65
CA SER A 724 70.57 -61.70 78.84
C SER A 724 71.33 -60.75 77.89
N CYS A 725 72.54 -61.12 77.46
CA CYS A 725 73.24 -60.49 76.34
C CYS A 725 73.91 -61.55 75.42
N GLY A 726 74.32 -61.14 74.23
CA GLY A 726 75.03 -61.99 73.27
C GLY A 726 74.13 -62.93 72.48
N LYS A 727 74.65 -64.10 72.06
CA LYS A 727 73.88 -65.14 71.36
C LYS A 727 73.28 -66.12 72.37
N GLY A 728 71.97 -66.36 72.27
CA GLY A 728 71.23 -67.37 73.04
C GLY A 728 70.20 -68.09 72.17
N ALA A 729 69.25 -68.81 72.80
CA ALA A 729 68.12 -69.44 72.13
C ALA A 729 66.76 -69.01 72.71
N GLN A 730 65.71 -69.09 71.90
CA GLN A 730 64.31 -68.96 72.29
C GLN A 730 63.51 -70.16 71.79
N THR A 731 62.63 -70.68 72.63
CA THR A 731 61.68 -71.75 72.31
C THR A 731 60.24 -71.23 72.28
N ARG A 732 59.33 -72.00 71.69
CA ARG A 732 57.87 -71.76 71.70
C ARG A 732 57.08 -73.04 71.48
N LEU A 733 55.83 -73.03 71.94
CA LEU A 733 54.85 -74.10 71.68
C LEU A 733 54.06 -73.83 70.38
N ILE A 734 53.45 -74.89 69.84
CA ILE A 734 52.63 -74.85 68.62
C ILE A 734 51.40 -75.76 68.77
N ASP A 735 50.25 -75.32 68.25
CA ASP A 735 48.99 -76.05 68.35
C ASP A 735 48.46 -76.43 66.96
N CYS A 736 47.87 -77.61 66.81
CA CYS A 736 46.98 -77.90 65.69
C CYS A 736 45.60 -77.30 65.97
N ARG A 737 45.08 -76.41 65.10
CA ARG A 737 43.78 -75.74 65.31
C ARG A 737 42.89 -75.78 64.06
N SER A 738 41.57 -75.70 64.30
CA SER A 738 40.54 -75.59 63.25
C SER A 738 40.56 -74.21 62.59
N LYS A 739 40.67 -74.13 61.25
CA LYS A 739 40.66 -72.85 60.52
C LYS A 739 39.27 -72.22 60.34
N LYS A 740 38.24 -72.80 60.97
CA LYS A 740 36.89 -72.23 61.10
C LYS A 740 36.55 -71.84 62.55
N THR A 741 36.96 -72.66 63.52
CA THR A 741 36.47 -72.57 64.92
C THR A 741 37.57 -72.31 65.95
N PHE A 742 38.84 -72.24 65.55
CA PHE A 742 40.03 -71.91 66.37
C PHE A 742 40.31 -72.77 67.61
N LYS A 743 39.41 -73.70 67.97
CA LYS A 743 39.65 -74.78 68.94
C LYS A 743 40.86 -75.62 68.53
N ILE A 744 41.60 -76.06 69.54
CA ILE A 744 42.69 -77.04 69.41
C ILE A 744 42.09 -78.38 68.97
N ALA A 745 42.83 -79.11 68.15
CA ALA A 745 42.44 -80.41 67.60
C ALA A 745 43.63 -81.39 67.66
N PRO A 746 43.38 -82.72 67.72
CA PRO A 746 44.45 -83.71 67.73
C PRO A 746 45.47 -83.52 66.59
N THR A 747 46.76 -83.61 66.92
CA THR A 747 47.90 -83.32 66.04
C THR A 747 47.84 -84.04 64.69
N LYS A 748 47.29 -85.27 64.68
CA LYS A 748 47.04 -86.12 63.50
C LYS A 748 46.22 -85.42 62.39
N LEU A 749 45.45 -84.37 62.72
CA LEU A 749 44.61 -83.60 61.78
C LEU A 749 45.32 -82.40 61.11
N CYS A 750 46.55 -82.07 61.49
CA CYS A 750 47.36 -81.02 60.84
C CYS A 750 48.53 -81.56 59.99
N THR A 751 48.63 -82.88 59.86
CA THR A 751 49.65 -83.64 59.12
C THR A 751 49.87 -83.19 57.68
N ASP A 752 48.80 -82.91 56.93
CA ASP A 752 48.84 -82.37 55.56
C ASP A 752 49.37 -80.90 55.47
N SER A 753 49.91 -80.34 56.56
CA SER A 753 50.48 -78.99 56.58
C SER A 753 51.83 -78.93 57.30
N LYS A 754 52.84 -78.31 56.66
CA LYS A 754 54.22 -78.27 57.13
C LYS A 754 54.34 -77.63 58.51
N GLN A 755 54.90 -78.37 59.47
CA GLN A 755 55.01 -77.98 60.88
C GLN A 755 56.01 -76.80 61.08
N PRO A 756 55.65 -75.76 61.86
CA PRO A 756 56.56 -74.64 62.16
C PRO A 756 57.71 -75.02 63.10
N ARG A 757 58.87 -74.35 62.97
CA ARG A 757 60.00 -74.49 63.90
C ARG A 757 59.65 -74.01 65.32
N VAL A 758 60.04 -74.80 66.32
CA VAL A 758 59.79 -74.59 67.77
C VAL A 758 60.97 -73.97 68.54
N SER A 759 62.16 -73.91 67.94
CA SER A 759 63.36 -73.24 68.47
C SER A 759 63.93 -72.26 67.46
N ARG A 760 64.57 -71.19 67.94
CA ARG A 760 65.40 -70.26 67.15
C ARG A 760 66.56 -69.71 67.99
N ALA A 761 67.63 -69.30 67.33
CA ALA A 761 68.61 -68.41 67.96
C ALA A 761 67.97 -67.03 68.26
N CYS A 762 68.37 -66.43 69.38
CA CYS A 762 68.13 -65.03 69.72
C CYS A 762 69.48 -64.32 69.92
N LEU A 763 69.48 -63.00 69.78
CA LEU A 763 70.69 -62.20 69.90
C LEU A 763 70.37 -60.91 70.66
N THR A 764 70.66 -60.92 71.95
CA THR A 764 70.38 -59.84 72.90
C THR A 764 71.51 -58.82 72.85
N LYS A 765 71.31 -57.77 72.03
CA LYS A 765 72.26 -56.65 71.91
C LYS A 765 72.30 -55.84 73.22
N CYS A 766 73.51 -55.53 73.70
CA CYS A 766 73.73 -54.64 74.83
C CYS A 766 73.20 -53.21 74.54
N LYS A 767 72.77 -52.48 75.58
CA LYS A 767 72.15 -51.15 75.46
C LYS A 767 73.08 -50.11 74.81
N LYS A 768 72.66 -49.56 73.66
CA LYS A 768 72.58 -48.11 73.32
C LYS A 768 71.29 -47.90 72.46
N THR A 769 70.78 -46.68 72.29
CA THR A 769 69.34 -46.32 72.01
C THR A 769 69.04 -45.84 70.56
N PRO A 770 67.77 -45.66 70.07
CA PRO A 770 66.44 -46.34 70.20
C PRO A 770 65.79 -46.61 68.77
N SER A 771 64.50 -46.55 68.29
CA SER A 771 63.07 -46.58 68.76
C SER A 771 62.04 -46.90 67.59
N ARG A 772 60.83 -47.43 67.87
CA ARG A 772 59.52 -47.34 67.08
C ARG A 772 59.51 -47.91 65.61
N LYS A 773 58.46 -48.02 64.73
CA LYS A 773 56.95 -48.01 64.69
C LYS A 773 56.43 -48.94 63.51
N ILE A 774 55.16 -49.45 63.46
CA ILE A 774 54.83 -50.80 62.85
C ILE A 774 53.38 -51.03 62.21
N ARG A 775 53.27 -51.88 61.13
CA ARG A 775 52.27 -52.95 60.58
C ARG A 775 50.76 -53.13 61.06
N TYR A 776 49.86 -54.09 60.66
CA TYR A 776 49.27 -54.77 59.41
C TYR A 776 48.15 -55.88 59.75
N ARG A 777 46.99 -56.00 59.03
CA ARG A 777 46.09 -57.22 58.64
C ARG A 777 45.51 -58.25 59.70
N GLY A 778 44.40 -59.06 59.58
CA GLY A 778 43.11 -59.15 58.79
C GLY A 778 42.68 -60.53 58.11
N ARG A 779 41.54 -61.26 58.44
CA ARG A 779 40.90 -62.45 57.66
C ARG A 779 39.66 -63.30 58.26
N ARG A 780 38.54 -63.56 57.48
CA ARG A 780 37.67 -64.82 57.21
C ARG A 780 37.01 -65.76 58.33
N PRO A 781 36.21 -66.87 58.09
CA PRO A 781 35.00 -67.26 57.22
C PRO A 781 33.90 -68.28 57.81
N SER A 782 32.71 -68.58 57.17
CA SER A 782 31.74 -69.69 57.57
C SER A 782 30.85 -70.38 56.47
N LEU A 783 29.89 -71.32 56.80
CA LEU A 783 29.08 -72.25 55.89
C LEU A 783 27.97 -73.12 56.61
N ASN A 784 26.73 -73.26 56.05
CA ASN A 784 25.58 -74.23 56.22
C ASN A 784 24.81 -74.45 57.57
N GLN A 785 23.44 -74.37 57.57
CA GLN A 785 22.47 -75.32 58.19
C GLN A 785 20.94 -74.99 57.99
N ARG A 786 20.06 -75.82 58.63
CA ARG A 786 18.62 -75.66 59.01
C ARG A 786 18.29 -74.29 59.67
N PRO A 787 17.00 -73.95 59.99
CA PRO A 787 15.71 -74.28 59.36
C PRO A 787 14.70 -73.06 59.29
N LEU A 788 13.45 -73.32 58.86
CA LEU A 788 12.19 -72.67 59.32
C LEU A 788 11.90 -71.17 59.02
N GLN A 789 10.59 -70.85 59.15
CA GLN A 789 9.96 -69.52 59.25
C GLN A 789 10.00 -68.57 58.02
N SER A 790 9.24 -67.48 58.16
CA SER A 790 8.91 -66.41 57.20
C SER A 790 9.76 -65.14 57.50
N PRO A 791 9.44 -63.89 57.06
CA PRO A 791 8.68 -63.40 55.90
C PRO A 791 9.48 -62.33 55.07
N ALA A 792 8.78 -61.64 54.14
CA ALA A 792 8.97 -60.21 53.80
C ALA A 792 10.19 -59.70 52.95
N SER A 793 10.01 -58.43 52.52
CA SER A 793 10.87 -57.57 51.68
C SER A 793 11.79 -56.67 52.57
N PRO A 794 12.43 -55.54 52.15
CA PRO A 794 12.73 -54.98 50.80
C PRO A 794 14.13 -54.28 50.63
N SER A 795 14.47 -53.94 49.37
CA SER A 795 15.10 -52.65 48.96
C SER A 795 16.61 -52.28 49.17
N LYS A 796 17.02 -51.30 48.33
CA LYS A 796 17.88 -50.12 48.59
C LYS A 796 19.44 -50.21 48.61
N ASN A 797 20.00 -49.75 47.48
CA ASN A 797 20.73 -48.47 47.32
C ASN A 797 22.23 -48.28 47.69
N LYS A 798 22.89 -47.49 46.81
CA LYS A 798 23.88 -46.41 47.12
C LYS A 798 25.27 -46.84 47.66
N VAL A 799 26.30 -45.97 47.76
CA VAL A 799 26.42 -44.49 47.60
C VAL A 799 27.83 -44.15 47.02
N ASN A 800 27.97 -43.25 46.02
CA ASN A 800 28.51 -41.86 46.11
C ASN A 800 30.05 -41.76 46.36
N ILE A 801 30.75 -40.60 46.40
CA ILE A 801 30.44 -39.15 46.52
C ILE A 801 31.61 -38.39 45.81
N PHE A 802 31.54 -37.18 45.21
CA PHE A 802 30.49 -36.24 44.78
C PHE A 802 31.09 -35.35 43.64
N LYS A 803 30.30 -34.84 42.67
CA LYS A 803 29.78 -33.44 42.53
C LYS A 803 30.83 -32.33 42.69
N ASN A 804 30.91 -31.27 41.86
CA ASN A 804 29.90 -30.40 41.18
C ASN A 804 30.39 -29.95 39.77
N LEU A 805 29.67 -29.28 38.84
CA LEU A 805 28.23 -29.14 38.46
C LEU A 805 28.07 -28.43 37.07
N LEU A 806 26.84 -28.48 36.51
CA LEU A 806 26.16 -27.50 35.61
C LEU A 806 26.70 -27.07 34.20
N ASN A 807 26.05 -27.64 33.16
CA ASN A 807 25.18 -26.95 32.17
C ASN A 807 25.60 -26.53 30.71
N ILE A 808 24.85 -27.12 29.75
CA ILE A 808 24.20 -26.51 28.55
C ILE A 808 25.06 -26.39 27.24
N SER A 809 24.39 -26.20 26.08
CA SER A 809 24.59 -27.10 24.92
C SER A 809 24.20 -26.59 23.49
N VAL A 810 24.98 -26.98 22.46
CA VAL A 810 24.54 -27.42 21.07
C VAL A 810 24.03 -26.31 20.09
N PRO A 811 24.00 -26.41 18.70
CA PRO A 811 24.41 -27.46 17.68
C PRO A 811 25.31 -26.97 16.47
N ILE A 812 25.65 -27.87 15.49
CA ILE A 812 25.52 -27.75 13.97
C ILE A 812 26.51 -28.64 13.14
N ASN A 813 26.13 -29.04 11.90
CA ASN A 813 26.88 -29.78 10.82
C ASN A 813 26.50 -29.21 9.40
N ARG A 814 27.20 -29.32 8.23
CA ARG A 814 28.14 -30.27 7.52
C ARG A 814 27.46 -31.36 6.64
N THR A 815 27.80 -31.63 5.34
CA THR A 815 28.56 -30.91 4.27
C THR A 815 28.36 -31.49 2.81
N LYS A 816 28.64 -30.68 1.76
CA LYS A 816 29.05 -30.92 0.33
C LYS A 816 29.05 -32.31 -0.37
N GLN A 817 28.74 -32.34 -1.70
CA GLN A 817 29.73 -32.47 -2.82
C GLN A 817 29.20 -32.32 -4.29
N CYS A 818 30.05 -31.82 -5.21
CA CYS A 818 30.02 -31.90 -6.71
C CYS A 818 28.80 -31.22 -7.46
N LYS A 819 28.71 -30.99 -8.79
CA LYS A 819 29.57 -31.02 -10.03
C LYS A 819 28.89 -30.07 -11.11
N ASP A 820 29.27 -29.80 -12.39
CA ASP A 820 30.34 -30.20 -13.35
C ASP A 820 30.54 -29.18 -14.52
N ARG A 821 31.55 -29.41 -15.39
CA ARG A 821 31.78 -29.07 -16.83
C ARG A 821 31.42 -27.71 -17.51
N LEU A 822 32.48 -27.12 -18.10
CA LEU A 822 32.64 -26.52 -19.46
C LEU A 822 32.31 -25.04 -19.80
N LEU A 823 33.42 -24.31 -20.04
CA LEU A 823 33.72 -23.37 -21.14
C LEU A 823 33.03 -22.00 -21.29
N SER A 824 33.71 -21.15 -22.08
CA SER A 824 33.49 -19.72 -22.29
C SER A 824 34.21 -19.25 -23.56
N TRP A 825 33.77 -18.16 -24.20
CA TRP A 825 34.58 -17.01 -24.67
C TRP A 825 33.82 -15.97 -25.53
N SER A 826 34.31 -14.73 -25.46
CA SER A 826 34.32 -13.63 -26.47
C SER A 826 33.04 -13.08 -27.15
N CYS A 827 33.02 -11.76 -27.27
CA CYS A 827 32.02 -10.90 -27.91
C CYS A 827 32.12 -10.85 -29.46
N LYS A 828 31.08 -10.30 -30.11
CA LYS A 828 31.22 -9.20 -31.10
C LYS A 828 29.91 -8.44 -31.33
N MET A 829 30.00 -7.23 -31.90
CA MET A 829 28.86 -6.36 -32.27
C MET A 829 28.69 -6.24 -33.79
N PHE A 830 27.44 -6.12 -34.25
CA PHE A 830 26.93 -5.21 -35.30
C PHE A 830 25.41 -5.04 -35.01
N ILE A 831 24.67 -3.91 -35.08
CA ILE A 831 24.68 -2.64 -35.84
C ILE A 831 23.76 -2.64 -37.10
N LEU A 832 22.89 -1.62 -37.18
CA LEU A 832 21.99 -1.13 -38.26
C LEU A 832 20.51 -1.60 -38.39
N VAL A 833 19.62 -0.58 -38.41
CA VAL A 833 18.44 -0.34 -39.30
C VAL A 833 17.05 -0.99 -39.04
N TYR A 834 16.13 -0.13 -38.57
CA TYR A 834 14.76 0.15 -39.08
C TYR A 834 14.14 -0.80 -40.15
N SER A 835 12.86 -1.21 -40.10
CA SER A 835 11.67 -0.32 -40.16
C SER A 835 10.32 -1.10 -40.16
N ALA A 836 9.22 -0.34 -40.17
CA ALA A 836 7.93 -0.61 -40.85
C ALA A 836 6.94 -1.72 -40.37
N ALA A 837 5.80 -1.23 -39.86
CA ALA A 837 4.41 -1.57 -40.22
C ALA A 837 3.97 -3.06 -40.42
N GLY A 838 2.97 -3.48 -39.64
CA GLY A 838 2.32 -4.79 -39.78
C GLY A 838 1.05 -4.81 -40.65
N GLY A 839 0.48 -6.01 -40.84
CA GLY A 839 -0.75 -6.21 -41.60
C GLY A 839 -1.41 -7.59 -41.39
N ARG A 840 -2.65 -7.56 -40.90
CA ARG A 840 -3.78 -8.53 -41.02
C ARG A 840 -3.43 -9.98 -41.45
N SER A 841 -3.61 -10.98 -40.57
CA SER A 841 -4.89 -11.63 -40.21
C SER A 841 -5.48 -12.56 -41.29
N TYR A 842 -5.44 -13.87 -41.04
CA TYR A 842 -6.38 -14.85 -41.59
C TYR A 842 -6.81 -15.85 -40.50
N CYS A 843 -8.07 -16.30 -40.58
CA CYS A 843 -8.67 -17.26 -39.65
C CYS A 843 -8.96 -18.58 -40.36
N TYR A 844 -8.89 -19.71 -39.66
CA TYR A 844 -9.80 -20.84 -39.86
C TYR A 844 -10.10 -21.54 -38.52
N THR A 845 -11.10 -22.42 -38.51
CA THR A 845 -11.90 -22.75 -37.31
C THR A 845 -12.01 -24.26 -37.06
N ALA A 846 -12.25 -24.68 -35.80
CA ALA A 846 -13.47 -25.43 -35.40
C ALA A 846 -13.37 -26.18 -34.04
N LYS A 847 -14.56 -26.49 -33.47
CA LYS A 847 -14.88 -27.61 -32.55
C LYS A 847 -14.21 -27.72 -31.16
N ALA A 848 -14.59 -26.76 -30.32
CA ALA A 848 -15.26 -26.95 -29.01
C ALA A 848 -15.22 -28.31 -28.27
N GLN A 849 -14.93 -28.23 -26.97
CA GLN A 849 -15.87 -28.70 -25.92
C GLN A 849 -15.71 -27.86 -24.63
N SER A 850 -16.69 -27.91 -23.73
CA SER A 850 -16.83 -26.97 -22.60
C SER A 850 -16.80 -27.66 -21.23
N GLN A 851 -16.18 -27.01 -20.23
CA GLN A 851 -16.53 -27.18 -18.81
C GLN A 851 -16.12 -25.93 -17.99
N CYS A 852 -16.73 -25.76 -16.81
CA CYS A 852 -16.90 -24.44 -16.18
C CYS A 852 -15.78 -24.01 -15.22
N CYS A 853 -15.73 -22.69 -14.97
CA CYS A 853 -14.76 -22.01 -14.11
C CYS A 853 -14.87 -22.37 -12.62
N ALA A 854 -13.72 -22.34 -11.92
CA ALA A 854 -13.63 -22.15 -10.46
C ALA A 854 -12.46 -21.20 -10.13
N THR A 855 -12.62 -20.33 -9.12
CA THR A 855 -11.65 -19.24 -8.83
C THR A 855 -11.24 -19.15 -7.35
N CYS A 856 -9.93 -19.03 -7.10
CA CYS A 856 -9.22 -18.37 -5.98
C CYS A 856 -7.72 -18.73 -6.08
N ARG A 857 -6.69 -17.88 -5.94
CA ARG A 857 -6.46 -16.59 -5.24
C ARG A 857 -6.29 -16.72 -3.71
N ILE A 858 -5.41 -15.87 -3.13
CA ILE A 858 -4.97 -15.74 -1.70
C ILE A 858 -3.65 -16.49 -1.39
N GLU A 859 -2.65 -15.92 -0.69
CA GLU A 859 -2.44 -14.53 -0.22
C GLU A 859 -1.30 -13.84 -1.03
N ARG A 860 0.01 -13.90 -0.73
CA ARG A 860 0.74 -13.67 0.54
C ARG A 860 1.83 -12.59 0.39
N ASN A 861 1.62 -11.61 -0.51
CA ASN A 861 2.60 -10.57 -0.85
C ASN A 861 2.85 -9.58 0.32
N LYS A 862 3.77 -9.93 1.24
CA LYS A 862 4.08 -9.16 2.47
C LYS A 862 5.54 -9.27 2.91
N ARG A 863 6.47 -8.50 2.29
CA ARG A 863 7.76 -8.19 2.94
C ARG A 863 8.52 -6.94 2.42
N ARG A 864 7.87 -5.77 2.29
CA ARG A 864 8.56 -4.46 2.20
C ARG A 864 7.75 -3.28 2.76
N ARG A 865 7.50 -3.30 4.09
CA ARG A 865 7.09 -2.11 4.89
C ARG A 865 7.84 -2.09 6.23
N ARG A 866 9.04 -1.49 6.25
CA ARG A 866 9.75 -1.01 7.46
C ARG A 866 10.73 0.11 7.09
N ARG A 867 10.26 1.37 7.18
CA ARG A 867 11.01 2.61 7.53
C ARG A 867 10.18 3.86 7.16
N LYS A 868 9.43 4.39 8.14
CA LYS A 868 9.10 5.81 8.33
C LYS A 868 8.25 5.95 9.61
N ARG A 869 8.90 6.36 10.72
CA ARG A 869 8.28 6.91 11.94
C ARG A 869 9.37 7.59 12.78
N PHE A 870 9.51 8.89 12.54
CA PHE A 870 10.06 9.98 13.36
C PHE A 870 9.67 11.21 12.51
N ILE A 871 8.48 11.77 12.73
CA ILE A 871 8.10 12.73 13.79
C ILE A 871 8.67 14.11 13.47
N ALA A 872 7.92 14.82 12.64
CA ALA A 872 7.55 16.23 12.71
C ALA A 872 6.19 16.33 11.98
#